data_AF-R7IST6-F1
#
_entry.id   AF-R7IST6-F1
#
_cell.length_a   1.000
_cell.length_b   1.000
_cell.length_c   1.000
_cell.angle_alpha   90.00
_cell.angle_beta   90.00
_cell.angle_gamma   90.00
#
_symmetry.space_group_name_H-M   'P 1'
#
loop_
_entity.id
_entity.type
_entity.pdbx_description
1 polymer ?
#
loop_
_entity_poly.entity_id
_entity_poly.type
_entity_poly.pdbx_seq_one_letter_code
_entity_poly.pdbx_strand_id
1 'polypeptide(L)'
;MYLESLGLSLNQTKSKLVEYPGTFEYLGYAFSPKGKVIPKKAEENLNDRLEMMWLSQTKLTFSEKLKKGAEILEGWEQYFKNKKNIGSIYEYMIILYMTQQKNVDIKYLLSERKKLHNVNLENMKFLIEYWKKKELPDMVLYEYEDYYNVAEMDTDVKIEDIYKKELLDEYEKMFQNQQEESLQNIMQIYSDVTCYHKAAVFMKLASEQKNHKRDMVIIQPQTKLDRNPLSLSDEMIHEYMDKFVGREDTYVSESMGENGRRCCEQMAEPLTENVLKRHFKGDDTVGTFVQRNNGTCKFLVIDIDISKKVLLSIRNTPEKMQEYLQDAAAVAVEYRKELKHMGIQAYIEDSGYRGYHVWVFFQDWAQVRYVNLFEDILEQNVKKTDDSVTVEYFPNKTHSKAAAAKQAIKLPYGYHVKTMKQSYFLDEELQPVQDVGKFIRQIALYTPAALKSIIAKYSSAQELNQEAASVNVDENLDDFGEMSENIRIVLQKCNLMRYLCQKARKTGYLTHCERQSLLYVFGHMGEEGADFLHQVMSFTMNYQYQVTQKFLNKIPAKPISCIKLRDQYQKITAECGCNCNFSRVKNCYPSPVLHAIKSGNEESREITLPTSRTITKEKESKVCEELNINKKVQDIAGKILEMKKQKRGIDKEITKQERELERIFNEAGVDCMEVSFGMLVRRKTADGYEWVVEL
;
A
#
# COMPACT_ATOMS: atom_id res chain seq x y z
N MET A 1 -12.40 -50.08 7.11
CA MET A 1 -11.05 -50.42 6.64
C MET A 1 -9.95 -49.39 6.95
N TYR A 2 -10.17 -48.06 6.96
CA TYR A 2 -9.06 -47.09 7.19
C TYR A 2 -8.78 -46.72 8.67
N LEU A 3 -9.76 -46.86 9.57
CA LEU A 3 -9.59 -46.52 10.99
C LEU A 3 -8.83 -47.61 11.78
N GLU A 4 -9.11 -48.89 11.47
CA GLU A 4 -8.46 -50.03 12.13
C GLU A 4 -6.96 -50.11 11.83
N SER A 5 -6.53 -49.73 10.61
CA SER A 5 -5.11 -49.64 10.25
C SER A 5 -4.35 -48.53 11.01
N LEU A 6 -5.08 -47.60 11.63
CA LEU A 6 -4.53 -46.54 12.49
C LEU A 6 -4.69 -46.87 13.99
N GLY A 7 -5.15 -48.08 14.33
CA GLY A 7 -5.41 -48.48 15.72
C GLY A 7 -6.63 -47.78 16.34
N LEU A 8 -7.47 -47.14 15.54
CA LEU A 8 -8.67 -46.43 15.99
C LEU A 8 -9.91 -47.32 15.81
N SER A 9 -10.69 -47.48 16.87
CA SER A 9 -12.00 -48.14 16.83
C SER A 9 -13.11 -47.14 17.09
N LEU A 10 -14.21 -47.26 16.33
CA LEU A 10 -15.41 -46.45 16.57
C LEU A 10 -16.04 -46.89 17.89
N ASN A 11 -16.25 -45.93 18.80
CA ASN A 11 -16.97 -46.20 20.04
C ASN A 11 -18.45 -46.45 19.74
N GLN A 12 -18.86 -47.72 19.72
CA GLN A 12 -20.22 -48.10 19.34
C GLN A 12 -21.31 -47.50 20.23
N THR A 13 -21.01 -47.11 21.49
CA THR A 13 -21.99 -46.46 22.37
C THR A 13 -22.26 -44.99 21.98
N LYS A 14 -21.32 -44.36 21.28
CA LYS A 14 -21.40 -42.95 20.82
C LYS A 14 -21.68 -42.82 19.32
N SER A 15 -21.55 -43.90 18.57
CA SER A 15 -21.79 -43.93 17.12
C SER A 15 -23.19 -44.42 16.83
N LYS A 16 -24.03 -43.58 16.23
CA LYS A 16 -25.39 -43.93 15.82
C LYS A 16 -25.60 -43.51 14.38
N LEU A 17 -26.26 -44.36 13.60
CA LEU A 17 -26.76 -44.03 12.27
C LEU A 17 -28.18 -43.49 12.45
N VAL A 18 -28.37 -42.21 12.15
CA VAL A 18 -29.66 -41.53 12.29
C VAL A 18 -29.94 -40.73 11.03
N GLU A 19 -31.21 -40.62 10.68
CA GLU A 19 -31.67 -39.68 9.67
C GLU A 19 -31.62 -38.28 10.27
N TYR A 20 -30.81 -37.38 9.71
CA TYR A 20 -30.66 -36.01 10.21
C TYR A 20 -31.50 -35.06 9.35
N PRO A 21 -32.63 -34.54 9.86
CA PRO A 21 -33.52 -33.67 9.08
C PRO A 21 -32.98 -32.24 8.95
N GLY A 22 -31.96 -31.87 9.72
CA GLY A 22 -31.37 -30.54 9.72
C GLY A 22 -30.31 -30.35 8.63
N THR A 23 -29.70 -29.16 8.64
CA THR A 23 -28.52 -28.86 7.83
C THR A 23 -27.29 -28.74 8.72
N PHE A 24 -26.12 -29.16 8.23
CA PHE A 24 -24.85 -28.92 8.92
C PHE A 24 -23.72 -28.67 7.93
N GLU A 25 -22.67 -27.97 8.38
CA GLU A 25 -21.47 -27.73 7.57
C GLU A 25 -20.34 -28.67 8.00
N TYR A 26 -19.67 -29.31 7.04
CA TYR A 26 -18.50 -30.16 7.30
C TYR A 26 -17.53 -30.10 6.13
N LEU A 27 -16.24 -29.87 6.43
CA LEU A 27 -15.18 -29.71 5.44
C LEU A 27 -15.56 -28.76 4.29
N GLY A 28 -16.11 -27.59 4.63
CA GLY A 28 -16.47 -26.56 3.65
C GLY A 28 -17.73 -26.85 2.81
N TYR A 29 -18.43 -27.96 3.04
CA TYR A 29 -19.70 -28.29 2.38
C TYR A 29 -20.88 -28.18 3.32
N ALA A 30 -22.04 -27.80 2.77
CA ALA A 30 -23.31 -27.86 3.48
C ALA A 30 -24.01 -29.18 3.11
N PHE A 31 -24.43 -29.92 4.14
CA PHE A 31 -25.17 -31.16 4.02
C PHE A 31 -26.61 -30.91 4.44
N SER A 32 -27.53 -31.41 3.62
CA SER A 32 -28.98 -31.35 3.87
C SER A 32 -29.62 -32.70 3.51
N PRO A 33 -30.91 -32.92 3.82
CA PRO A 33 -31.65 -34.07 3.32
C PRO A 33 -31.68 -34.17 1.79
N LYS A 34 -31.45 -33.06 1.07
CA LYS A 34 -31.34 -33.02 -0.40
C LYS A 34 -29.92 -33.32 -0.91
N GLY A 35 -28.99 -33.66 -0.02
CA GLY A 35 -27.60 -33.99 -0.34
C GLY A 35 -26.59 -32.88 -0.04
N LYS A 36 -25.41 -33.04 -0.64
CA LYS A 36 -24.22 -32.19 -0.46
C LYS A 36 -24.25 -31.01 -1.44
N VAL A 37 -24.19 -29.79 -0.91
CA VAL A 37 -24.17 -28.54 -1.71
C VAL A 37 -23.06 -27.59 -1.24
N ILE A 38 -22.75 -26.60 -2.07
CA ILE A 38 -21.81 -25.53 -1.74
C ILE A 38 -22.50 -24.57 -0.76
N PRO A 39 -21.91 -24.22 0.39
CA PRO A 39 -22.48 -23.23 1.29
C PRO A 39 -22.48 -21.84 0.65
N LYS A 40 -23.53 -21.04 0.90
CA LYS A 40 -23.62 -19.64 0.46
C LYS A 40 -22.38 -18.82 0.86
N LYS A 41 -21.88 -19.04 2.08
CA LYS A 41 -20.68 -18.37 2.61
C LYS A 41 -19.42 -18.67 1.78
N ALA A 42 -19.32 -19.86 1.17
CA ALA A 42 -18.18 -20.19 0.32
C ALA A 42 -18.24 -19.46 -1.03
N GLU A 43 -19.44 -19.21 -1.55
CA GLU A 43 -19.66 -18.40 -2.76
C GLU A 43 -19.39 -16.92 -2.49
N GLU A 44 -19.89 -16.39 -1.37
CA GLU A 44 -19.61 -15.02 -0.89
C GLU A 44 -18.09 -14.80 -0.71
N ASN A 45 -17.38 -15.76 -0.11
CA ASN A 45 -15.93 -15.69 0.04
C ASN A 45 -15.17 -15.68 -1.30
N LEU A 46 -15.64 -16.42 -2.31
CA LEU A 46 -15.03 -16.40 -3.64
C LEU A 46 -15.23 -15.04 -4.30
N ASN A 47 -16.46 -14.52 -4.27
CA ASN A 47 -16.78 -13.21 -4.80
C ASN A 47 -15.94 -12.10 -4.14
N ASP A 48 -15.87 -12.09 -2.81
CA ASP A 48 -15.03 -11.17 -2.03
C ASP A 48 -13.56 -11.26 -2.45
N ARG A 49 -13.04 -12.48 -2.65
CA ARG A 49 -11.63 -12.70 -3.00
C ARG A 49 -11.31 -12.21 -4.41
N LEU A 50 -12.22 -12.44 -5.36
CA LEU A 50 -12.07 -11.96 -6.75
C LEU A 50 -12.18 -10.44 -6.82
N GLU A 51 -13.18 -9.85 -6.17
CA GLU A 51 -13.37 -8.39 -6.10
C GLU A 51 -12.16 -7.71 -5.45
N MET A 52 -11.68 -8.24 -4.32
CA MET A 52 -10.47 -7.72 -3.67
C MET A 52 -9.25 -7.80 -4.57
N MET A 53 -9.03 -8.91 -5.27
CA MET A 53 -7.91 -9.05 -6.21
C MET A 53 -8.01 -7.98 -7.31
N TRP A 54 -9.21 -7.73 -7.83
CA TRP A 54 -9.45 -6.75 -8.87
C TRP A 54 -9.21 -5.30 -8.42
N LEU A 55 -9.70 -4.94 -7.24
CA LEU A 55 -9.68 -3.55 -6.75
C LEU A 55 -8.36 -3.17 -6.06
N SER A 56 -7.69 -4.11 -5.40
CA SER A 56 -6.51 -3.80 -4.57
C SER A 56 -5.17 -3.88 -5.32
N GLN A 57 -5.08 -4.64 -6.41
CA GLN A 57 -3.82 -4.84 -7.12
C GLN A 57 -3.68 -3.87 -8.31
N THR A 58 -3.65 -2.58 -8.01
CA THR A 58 -3.53 -1.50 -9.01
C THR A 58 -2.24 -1.54 -9.83
N LYS A 59 -1.23 -2.32 -9.40
CA LYS A 59 0.05 -2.52 -10.10
C LYS A 59 0.04 -3.67 -11.10
N LEU A 60 -0.98 -4.53 -11.07
CA LEU A 60 -1.10 -5.60 -12.04
C LEU A 60 -1.75 -5.07 -13.30
N THR A 61 -1.19 -5.43 -14.44
CA THR A 61 -1.88 -5.24 -15.71
C THR A 61 -3.20 -6.00 -15.71
N PHE A 62 -4.17 -5.52 -16.49
CA PHE A 62 -5.45 -6.20 -16.67
C PHE A 62 -5.32 -7.70 -17.03
N SER A 63 -4.34 -8.05 -17.87
CA SER A 63 -4.05 -9.44 -18.25
C SER A 63 -3.56 -10.29 -17.08
N GLU A 64 -2.74 -9.72 -16.19
CA GLU A 64 -2.28 -10.41 -14.98
C GLU A 64 -3.41 -10.58 -13.96
N LYS A 65 -4.32 -9.59 -13.84
CA LYS A 65 -5.54 -9.71 -13.02
C LYS A 65 -6.39 -10.89 -13.50
N LEU A 66 -6.62 -11.02 -14.80
CA LEU A 66 -7.35 -12.16 -15.38
C LEU A 66 -6.67 -13.50 -15.09
N LYS A 67 -5.34 -13.59 -15.24
CA LYS A 67 -4.58 -14.81 -14.93
C LYS A 67 -4.69 -15.21 -13.46
N LYS A 68 -4.46 -14.28 -12.52
CA LYS A 68 -4.60 -14.57 -11.10
C LYS A 68 -6.04 -14.91 -10.72
N GLY A 69 -7.01 -14.25 -11.34
CA GLY A 69 -8.42 -14.57 -11.21
C GLY A 69 -8.73 -16.01 -11.63
N ALA A 70 -8.18 -16.44 -12.77
CA ALA A 70 -8.30 -17.81 -13.25
C ALA A 70 -7.68 -18.81 -12.26
N GLU A 71 -6.49 -18.55 -11.71
CA GLU A 71 -5.88 -19.41 -10.69
C GLU A 71 -6.77 -19.56 -9.44
N ILE A 72 -7.38 -18.46 -8.98
CA ILE A 72 -8.30 -18.48 -7.83
C ILE A 72 -9.55 -19.29 -8.15
N LEU A 73 -10.14 -19.08 -9.32
CA LEU A 73 -11.36 -19.75 -9.75
C LEU A 73 -11.12 -21.25 -9.96
N GLU A 74 -10.05 -21.63 -10.66
CA GLU A 74 -9.67 -23.03 -10.88
C GLU A 74 -9.42 -23.77 -9.56
N GLY A 75 -8.70 -23.15 -8.62
CA GLY A 75 -8.47 -23.74 -7.30
C GLY A 75 -9.76 -23.96 -6.52
N TRP A 76 -10.74 -23.06 -6.67
CA TRP A 76 -12.06 -23.19 -6.06
C TRP A 76 -12.91 -24.27 -6.74
N GLU A 77 -12.94 -24.31 -8.08
CA GLU A 77 -13.66 -25.31 -8.86
C GLU A 77 -13.12 -26.73 -8.63
N GLN A 78 -11.80 -26.88 -8.52
CA GLN A 78 -11.15 -28.16 -8.19
C GLN A 78 -11.60 -28.69 -6.83
N TYR A 79 -11.85 -27.80 -5.87
CA TYR A 79 -12.30 -28.17 -4.53
C TYR A 79 -13.78 -28.56 -4.51
N PHE A 80 -14.66 -27.77 -5.16
CA PHE A 80 -16.11 -27.95 -5.06
C PHE A 80 -16.72 -28.87 -6.11
N LYS A 81 -16.07 -29.09 -7.26
CA LYS A 81 -16.44 -30.00 -8.38
C LYS A 81 -17.89 -29.93 -8.88
N ASN A 82 -18.66 -28.92 -8.48
CA ASN A 82 -20.06 -28.71 -8.84
C ASN A 82 -20.17 -27.52 -9.79
N LYS A 83 -21.13 -27.61 -10.73
CA LYS A 83 -21.51 -26.46 -11.57
C LYS A 83 -22.26 -25.43 -10.73
N LYS A 84 -21.88 -24.16 -10.85
CA LYS A 84 -22.61 -23.01 -10.29
C LYS A 84 -22.85 -21.96 -11.38
N ASN A 85 -23.76 -21.03 -11.07
CA ASN A 85 -23.96 -19.83 -11.88
C ASN A 85 -22.83 -18.82 -11.63
N ILE A 86 -22.69 -17.87 -12.54
CA ILE A 86 -21.65 -16.85 -12.45
C ILE A 86 -22.06 -15.86 -11.36
N GLY A 87 -21.22 -15.73 -10.33
CA GLY A 87 -21.58 -15.01 -9.10
C GLY A 87 -21.27 -13.52 -9.11
N SER A 88 -20.43 -13.04 -10.03
CA SER A 88 -20.01 -11.64 -10.10
C SER A 88 -19.50 -11.27 -11.50
N ILE A 89 -19.42 -9.96 -11.78
CA ILE A 89 -18.79 -9.46 -13.01
C ILE A 89 -17.34 -9.93 -13.12
N TYR A 90 -16.57 -9.92 -12.02
CA TYR A 90 -15.18 -10.38 -12.01
C TYR A 90 -15.04 -11.85 -12.42
N GLU A 91 -15.93 -12.71 -11.90
CA GLU A 91 -15.98 -14.11 -12.31
C GLU A 91 -16.37 -14.24 -13.79
N TYR A 92 -17.32 -13.45 -14.27
CA TYR A 92 -17.71 -13.42 -15.68
C TYR A 92 -16.51 -13.08 -16.59
N MET A 93 -15.71 -12.08 -16.22
CA MET A 93 -14.50 -11.68 -16.95
C MET A 93 -13.47 -12.81 -17.02
N ILE A 94 -13.24 -13.51 -15.90
CA ILE A 94 -12.32 -14.64 -15.82
C ILE A 94 -12.82 -15.80 -16.69
N ILE A 95 -14.12 -16.11 -16.64
CA ILE A 95 -14.72 -17.14 -17.47
C ILE A 95 -14.56 -16.77 -18.95
N LEU A 96 -14.85 -15.53 -19.36
CA LEU A 96 -14.60 -15.09 -20.74
C LEU A 96 -13.14 -15.28 -21.15
N TYR A 97 -12.20 -14.91 -20.27
CA TYR A 97 -10.76 -15.10 -20.51
C TYR A 97 -10.38 -16.58 -20.67
N MET A 98 -10.83 -17.46 -19.77
CA MET A 98 -10.56 -18.90 -19.82
C MET A 98 -11.22 -19.57 -21.03
N THR A 99 -12.36 -19.04 -21.47
CA THR A 99 -13.17 -19.62 -22.55
C THR A 99 -12.81 -19.10 -23.93
N GLN A 100 -12.04 -18.02 -24.07
CA GLN A 100 -11.42 -17.65 -25.36
C GLN A 100 -10.58 -18.79 -25.98
N GLN A 101 -10.18 -19.78 -25.18
CA GLN A 101 -9.43 -20.97 -25.61
C GLN A 101 -10.31 -22.22 -25.86
N LYS A 102 -11.64 -22.15 -25.69
CA LYS A 102 -12.57 -23.28 -25.81
C LYS A 102 -13.86 -22.88 -26.56
N ASN A 103 -14.53 -23.83 -27.22
CA ASN A 103 -15.87 -23.58 -27.76
C ASN A 103 -16.89 -23.48 -26.62
N VAL A 104 -17.47 -22.30 -26.43
CA VAL A 104 -18.48 -22.02 -25.39
C VAL A 104 -19.77 -21.52 -25.99
N ASP A 105 -20.88 -21.88 -25.34
CA ASP A 105 -22.22 -21.44 -25.71
C ASP A 105 -22.38 -19.93 -25.44
N ILE A 106 -22.39 -19.15 -26.53
CA ILE A 106 -22.58 -17.70 -26.51
C ILE A 106 -23.94 -17.35 -25.89
N LYS A 107 -24.99 -18.17 -26.06
CA LYS A 107 -26.32 -17.87 -25.51
C LYS A 107 -26.31 -17.86 -23.99
N TYR A 108 -25.59 -18.82 -23.39
CA TYR A 108 -25.41 -18.87 -21.94
C TYR A 108 -24.70 -17.60 -21.43
N LEU A 109 -23.59 -17.21 -22.07
CA LEU A 109 -22.82 -16.01 -21.71
C LEU A 109 -23.66 -14.73 -21.78
N LEU A 110 -24.43 -14.55 -22.86
CA LEU A 110 -25.35 -13.41 -23.00
C LEU A 110 -26.39 -13.35 -21.89
N SER A 111 -26.96 -14.50 -21.51
CA SER A 111 -27.97 -14.57 -20.45
C SER A 111 -27.41 -14.28 -19.07
N GLU A 112 -26.16 -14.68 -18.79
CA GLU A 112 -25.50 -14.41 -17.52
C GLU A 112 -25.01 -12.96 -17.44
N ARG A 113 -24.48 -12.39 -18.54
CA ARG A 113 -23.97 -11.01 -18.57
C ARG A 113 -25.01 -9.99 -18.12
N LYS A 114 -26.27 -10.14 -18.56
CA LYS A 114 -27.38 -9.23 -18.23
C LYS A 114 -27.82 -9.28 -16.77
N LYS A 115 -27.34 -10.25 -15.99
CA LYS A 115 -27.64 -10.37 -14.55
C LYS A 115 -26.61 -9.65 -13.68
N LEU A 116 -25.55 -9.12 -14.30
CA LEU A 116 -24.38 -8.58 -13.63
C LEU A 116 -24.25 -7.10 -14.00
N HIS A 117 -23.83 -6.28 -13.05
CA HIS A 117 -23.54 -4.87 -13.27
C HIS A 117 -22.03 -4.64 -13.25
N ASN A 118 -21.53 -3.83 -14.18
CA ASN A 118 -20.11 -3.49 -14.29
C ASN A 118 -19.84 -2.02 -14.02
N VAL A 119 -19.09 -1.74 -12.95
CA VAL A 119 -18.62 -0.39 -12.58
C VAL A 119 -17.16 -0.13 -12.94
N ASN A 120 -16.46 -1.12 -13.52
CA ASN A 120 -15.03 -1.02 -13.79
C ASN A 120 -14.77 -0.73 -15.28
N LEU A 121 -13.99 0.31 -15.54
CA LEU A 121 -13.70 0.78 -16.89
C LEU A 121 -12.94 -0.26 -17.73
N GLU A 122 -11.94 -0.94 -17.15
CA GLU A 122 -11.15 -1.94 -17.87
C GLU A 122 -11.99 -3.16 -18.26
N ASN A 123 -12.90 -3.57 -17.37
CA ASN A 123 -13.86 -4.62 -17.67
C ASN A 123 -14.73 -4.24 -18.86
N MET A 124 -15.26 -3.01 -18.86
CA MET A 124 -16.07 -2.50 -19.96
C MET A 124 -15.27 -2.53 -21.28
N LYS A 125 -14.02 -2.05 -21.27
CA LYS A 125 -13.12 -2.10 -22.45
C LYS A 125 -12.96 -3.52 -22.98
N PHE A 126 -12.65 -4.46 -22.11
CA PHE A 126 -12.47 -5.85 -22.50
C PHE A 126 -13.75 -6.47 -23.06
N LEU A 127 -14.91 -6.18 -22.46
CA LEU A 127 -16.20 -6.67 -22.92
C LEU A 127 -16.57 -6.09 -24.28
N ILE A 128 -16.38 -4.79 -24.49
CA ILE A 128 -16.56 -4.13 -25.79
C ILE A 128 -15.71 -4.81 -26.85
N GLU A 129 -14.41 -5.00 -26.61
CA GLU A 129 -13.50 -5.67 -27.54
C GLU A 129 -13.91 -7.12 -27.82
N TYR A 130 -14.41 -7.82 -26.80
CA TYR A 130 -14.91 -9.18 -26.95
C TYR A 130 -16.17 -9.23 -27.84
N TRP A 131 -17.14 -8.35 -27.61
CA TRP A 131 -18.39 -8.31 -28.37
C TRP A 131 -18.22 -7.76 -29.78
N LYS A 132 -17.31 -6.80 -29.99
CA LYS A 132 -16.88 -6.36 -31.33
C LYS A 132 -16.36 -7.53 -32.17
N LYS A 133 -15.50 -8.38 -31.60
CA LYS A 133 -14.98 -9.61 -32.26
C LYS A 133 -16.05 -10.66 -32.56
N LYS A 134 -17.20 -10.59 -31.89
CA LYS A 134 -18.36 -11.48 -32.12
C LYS A 134 -19.43 -10.84 -33.00
N GLU A 135 -19.19 -9.62 -33.49
CA GLU A 135 -20.13 -8.86 -34.35
C GLU A 135 -21.49 -8.64 -33.68
N LEU A 136 -21.50 -8.37 -32.37
CA LEU A 136 -22.72 -8.12 -31.56
C LEU A 136 -22.80 -6.66 -31.10
N PRO A 137 -23.23 -5.71 -31.96
CA PRO A 137 -23.25 -4.28 -31.64
C PRO A 137 -24.23 -3.91 -30.51
N ASP A 138 -25.33 -4.65 -30.35
CA ASP A 138 -26.27 -4.44 -29.24
C ASP A 138 -25.61 -4.67 -27.88
N MET A 139 -24.71 -5.65 -27.81
CA MET A 139 -23.95 -5.90 -26.58
C MET A 139 -22.90 -4.82 -26.36
N VAL A 140 -22.27 -4.29 -27.42
CA VAL A 140 -21.32 -3.17 -27.28
C VAL A 140 -22.02 -1.94 -26.70
N LEU A 141 -23.20 -1.60 -27.21
CA LEU A 141 -23.99 -0.50 -26.66
C LEU A 141 -24.40 -0.79 -25.20
N TYR A 142 -24.86 -2.01 -24.92
CA TYR A 142 -25.20 -2.44 -23.56
C TYR A 142 -24.03 -2.26 -22.58
N GLU A 143 -22.78 -2.56 -22.96
CA GLU A 143 -21.64 -2.38 -22.05
C GLU A 143 -21.40 -0.90 -21.68
N TYR A 144 -21.60 0.03 -22.62
CA TYR A 144 -21.57 1.46 -22.31
C TYR A 144 -22.73 1.85 -21.40
N GLU A 145 -23.94 1.43 -21.74
CA GLU A 145 -25.14 1.75 -20.98
C GLU A 145 -25.10 1.17 -19.56
N ASP A 146 -24.58 -0.04 -19.36
CA ASP A 146 -24.42 -0.66 -18.05
C ASP A 146 -23.41 0.12 -17.21
N TYR A 147 -22.26 0.50 -17.78
CA TYR A 147 -21.24 1.28 -17.07
C TYR A 147 -21.74 2.66 -16.60
N TYR A 148 -22.58 3.33 -17.39
CA TYR A 148 -23.23 4.59 -17.02
C TYR A 148 -24.54 4.40 -16.24
N ASN A 149 -24.90 3.15 -15.91
CA ASN A 149 -26.11 2.79 -15.16
C ASN A 149 -27.41 3.28 -15.82
N VAL A 150 -27.50 3.14 -17.15
CA VAL A 150 -28.67 3.51 -17.96
C VAL A 150 -29.24 2.32 -18.76
N ALA A 151 -28.63 1.13 -18.69
CA ALA A 151 -29.07 -0.04 -19.46
C ALA A 151 -30.48 -0.54 -19.15
N GLU A 152 -30.96 -0.33 -17.91
CA GLU A 152 -32.31 -0.73 -17.49
C GLU A 152 -33.38 0.36 -17.74
N MET A 153 -32.98 1.54 -18.22
CA MET A 153 -33.89 2.64 -18.54
C MET A 153 -34.41 2.52 -19.97
N ASP A 154 -35.63 2.98 -20.22
CA ASP A 154 -36.22 3.07 -21.57
C ASP A 154 -36.12 1.77 -22.39
N THR A 155 -36.22 0.61 -21.72
CA THR A 155 -36.00 -0.72 -22.34
C THR A 155 -37.10 -1.14 -23.31
N ASP A 156 -38.24 -0.45 -23.29
CA ASP A 156 -39.36 -0.59 -24.21
C ASP A 156 -39.14 0.13 -25.55
N VAL A 157 -38.15 1.02 -25.63
CA VAL A 157 -37.83 1.79 -26.83
C VAL A 157 -36.83 1.02 -27.70
N LYS A 158 -37.16 0.82 -28.97
CA LYS A 158 -36.27 0.17 -29.95
C LYS A 158 -35.44 1.22 -30.69
N ILE A 159 -34.13 1.22 -30.44
CA ILE A 159 -33.18 2.10 -31.13
C ILE A 159 -32.86 1.53 -32.52
N GLU A 160 -33.11 2.32 -33.56
CA GLU A 160 -32.77 1.95 -34.95
C GLU A 160 -31.25 1.90 -35.18
N ASP A 161 -30.81 1.11 -36.17
CA ASP A 161 -29.38 0.86 -36.38
C ASP A 161 -28.56 2.11 -36.74
N ILE A 162 -29.18 3.12 -37.36
CA ILE A 162 -28.54 4.42 -37.65
C ILE A 162 -28.16 5.12 -36.35
N TYR A 163 -29.12 5.34 -35.46
CA TYR A 163 -28.89 6.00 -34.17
C TYR A 163 -27.98 5.18 -33.25
N LYS A 164 -28.07 3.85 -33.33
CA LYS A 164 -27.16 2.95 -32.60
C LYS A 164 -25.71 3.15 -33.04
N LYS A 165 -25.47 3.25 -34.34
CA LYS A 165 -24.12 3.50 -34.87
C LYS A 165 -23.59 4.86 -34.41
N GLU A 166 -24.43 5.90 -34.49
CA GLU A 166 -24.07 7.24 -34.01
C GLU A 166 -23.77 7.26 -32.50
N LEU A 167 -24.59 6.58 -31.69
CA LEU A 167 -24.35 6.42 -30.25
C LEU A 167 -23.01 5.74 -29.98
N LEU A 168 -22.72 4.63 -30.66
CA LEU A 168 -21.46 3.91 -30.49
C LEU A 168 -20.25 4.80 -30.85
N ASP A 169 -20.35 5.58 -31.93
CA ASP A 169 -19.30 6.51 -32.33
C ASP A 169 -19.09 7.62 -31.29
N GLU A 170 -20.17 8.20 -30.75
CA GLU A 170 -20.07 9.23 -29.70
C GLU A 170 -19.59 8.68 -28.36
N TYR A 171 -20.00 7.48 -27.97
CA TYR A 171 -19.46 6.80 -26.79
C TYR A 171 -17.96 6.55 -26.93
N GLU A 172 -17.50 6.13 -28.12
CA GLU A 172 -16.08 5.87 -28.38
C GLU A 172 -15.26 7.18 -28.37
N LYS A 173 -15.78 8.27 -28.93
CA LYS A 173 -15.17 9.62 -28.84
C LYS A 173 -15.09 10.12 -27.40
N MET A 174 -16.19 10.01 -26.65
CA MET A 174 -16.25 10.38 -25.23
C MET A 174 -15.18 9.61 -24.44
N PHE A 175 -15.02 8.33 -24.75
CA PHE A 175 -14.07 7.45 -24.09
C PHE A 175 -12.60 7.76 -24.45
N GLN A 176 -12.30 8.11 -25.70
CA GLN A 176 -10.92 8.35 -26.15
C GLN A 176 -10.39 9.72 -25.70
N ASN A 177 -11.21 10.77 -25.70
CA ASN A 177 -10.73 12.15 -25.55
C ASN A 177 -11.46 12.98 -24.48
N GLN A 178 -12.36 12.38 -23.68
CA GLN A 178 -13.20 13.08 -22.68
C GLN A 178 -13.85 14.37 -23.23
N GLN A 179 -14.29 14.34 -24.50
CA GLN A 179 -14.83 15.53 -25.15
C GLN A 179 -16.20 15.90 -24.55
N GLU A 180 -16.30 17.12 -24.02
CA GLU A 180 -17.53 17.70 -23.45
C GLU A 180 -18.70 17.69 -24.45
N GLU A 181 -18.38 17.81 -25.74
CA GLU A 181 -19.33 17.77 -26.85
C GLU A 181 -19.99 16.40 -26.99
N SER A 182 -19.28 15.30 -26.72
CA SER A 182 -19.83 13.94 -26.84
C SER A 182 -20.90 13.63 -25.79
N LEU A 183 -20.81 14.17 -24.57
CA LEU A 183 -21.89 14.03 -23.58
C LEU A 183 -23.19 14.70 -24.04
N GLN A 184 -23.07 15.87 -24.67
CA GLN A 184 -24.20 16.61 -25.22
C GLN A 184 -24.79 15.89 -26.44
N ASN A 185 -23.93 15.33 -27.29
CA ASN A 185 -24.36 14.54 -28.45
C ASN A 185 -25.09 13.26 -28.02
N ILE A 186 -24.55 12.51 -27.05
CA ILE A 186 -25.21 11.30 -26.50
C ILE A 186 -26.57 11.66 -25.89
N MET A 187 -26.64 12.73 -25.10
CA MET A 187 -27.89 13.25 -24.54
C MET A 187 -28.90 13.59 -25.65
N GLN A 188 -28.46 14.25 -26.73
CA GLN A 188 -29.31 14.64 -27.86
C GLN A 188 -29.82 13.40 -28.60
N ILE A 189 -28.95 12.45 -28.93
CA ILE A 189 -29.35 11.22 -29.64
C ILE A 189 -30.37 10.43 -28.82
N TYR A 190 -30.16 10.28 -27.50
CA TYR A 190 -31.16 9.63 -26.65
C TYR A 190 -32.50 10.37 -26.62
N SER A 191 -32.48 11.70 -26.66
CA SER A 191 -33.70 12.51 -26.72
C SER A 191 -34.44 12.33 -28.06
N ASP A 192 -33.69 12.28 -29.16
CA ASP A 192 -34.21 12.11 -30.52
C ASP A 192 -34.88 10.74 -30.71
N VAL A 193 -34.33 9.69 -30.08
CA VAL A 193 -34.93 8.34 -30.07
C VAL A 193 -35.91 8.11 -28.93
N THR A 194 -36.34 9.17 -28.22
CA THR A 194 -37.34 9.13 -27.12
C THR A 194 -36.92 8.41 -25.82
N CYS A 195 -35.63 8.14 -25.63
CA CYS A 195 -35.05 7.62 -24.39
C CYS A 195 -34.78 8.75 -23.37
N TYR A 196 -35.84 9.38 -22.87
CA TYR A 196 -35.72 10.59 -22.04
C TYR A 196 -35.06 10.34 -20.68
N HIS A 197 -35.21 9.15 -20.08
CA HIS A 197 -34.57 8.84 -18.80
C HIS A 197 -33.06 8.69 -18.98
N LYS A 198 -32.62 8.02 -20.05
CA LYS A 198 -31.19 7.97 -20.40
C LYS A 198 -30.65 9.38 -20.67
N ALA A 199 -31.36 10.19 -21.46
CA ALA A 199 -30.96 11.56 -21.76
C ALA A 199 -30.78 12.43 -20.50
N ALA A 200 -31.67 12.30 -19.52
CA ALA A 200 -31.58 13.05 -18.26
C ALA A 200 -30.30 12.75 -17.46
N VAL A 201 -29.83 11.50 -17.47
CA VAL A 201 -28.55 11.12 -16.83
C VAL A 201 -27.38 11.82 -17.50
N PHE A 202 -27.31 11.81 -18.84
CA PHE A 202 -26.23 12.46 -19.59
C PHE A 202 -26.29 14.00 -19.48
N MET A 203 -27.48 14.59 -19.38
CA MET A 203 -27.66 16.01 -19.07
C MET A 203 -27.03 16.39 -17.72
N LYS A 204 -27.29 15.57 -16.70
CA LYS A 204 -26.70 15.77 -15.35
C LYS A 204 -25.18 15.68 -15.40
N LEU A 205 -24.63 14.65 -16.04
CA LEU A 205 -23.18 14.46 -16.20
C LEU A 205 -22.52 15.65 -16.92
N ALA A 206 -23.15 16.18 -17.97
CA ALA A 206 -22.66 17.37 -18.68
C ALA A 206 -22.68 18.63 -17.81
N SER A 207 -23.69 18.79 -16.94
CA SER A 207 -23.79 19.93 -16.03
C SER A 207 -22.76 19.91 -14.91
N GLU A 208 -22.45 18.71 -14.38
CA GLU A 208 -21.45 18.51 -13.33
C GLU A 208 -20.04 18.85 -13.83
N GLN A 209 -19.72 18.53 -15.09
CA GLN A 209 -18.44 18.93 -15.70
C GLN A 209 -18.29 20.45 -15.90
N LYS A 210 -19.38 21.17 -16.18
CA LYS A 210 -19.35 22.65 -16.39
C LYS A 210 -19.12 23.42 -15.09
N ASN A 211 -19.61 22.91 -13.96
CA ASN A 211 -19.46 23.55 -12.66
C ASN A 211 -18.03 23.43 -12.07
N HIS A 212 -17.16 22.58 -12.65
CA HIS A 212 -15.75 22.44 -12.24
C HIS A 212 -14.87 23.69 -12.44
N LYS A 213 -15.31 24.70 -13.21
CA LYS A 213 -14.50 25.91 -13.51
C LYS A 213 -14.69 27.09 -12.55
N ARG A 214 -15.57 26.99 -11.56
CA ARG A 214 -15.79 28.04 -10.57
C ARG A 214 -15.77 27.39 -9.20
N ASP A 215 -14.70 27.65 -8.44
CA ASP A 215 -14.72 27.80 -6.97
C ASP A 215 -13.27 28.04 -6.48
N MET A 216 -12.79 29.28 -6.66
CA MET A 216 -11.73 29.82 -5.80
C MET A 216 -12.43 30.53 -4.64
N VAL A 217 -12.70 29.80 -3.57
CA VAL A 217 -13.11 30.42 -2.30
C VAL A 217 -11.84 30.80 -1.54
N ILE A 218 -11.66 32.11 -1.36
CA ILE A 218 -10.59 32.68 -0.54
C ILE A 218 -11.00 32.51 0.92
N ILE A 219 -10.15 31.82 1.68
CA ILE A 219 -10.30 31.61 3.14
C ILE A 219 -10.26 32.99 3.82
N GLN A 220 -11.36 33.42 4.42
CA GLN A 220 -11.34 34.55 5.34
C GLN A 220 -11.25 34.02 6.78
N PRO A 221 -10.19 34.37 7.54
CA PRO A 221 -10.11 34.00 8.93
C PRO A 221 -11.18 34.77 9.71
N GLN A 222 -12.04 34.07 10.45
CA GLN A 222 -12.94 34.72 11.40
C GLN A 222 -12.72 34.31 12.85
N THR A 223 -12.94 35.34 13.65
CA THR A 223 -12.66 35.57 15.07
C THR A 223 -13.41 34.65 16.03
N LYS A 224 -12.86 34.52 17.24
CA LYS A 224 -13.49 33.88 18.42
C LYS A 224 -14.98 34.24 18.52
N LEU A 225 -15.85 33.27 18.23
CA LEU A 225 -17.25 33.32 18.64
C LEU A 225 -17.38 32.65 20.01
N ASP A 226 -17.82 33.40 21.01
CA ASP A 226 -18.43 32.80 22.20
C ASP A 226 -19.80 32.27 21.80
N ARG A 227 -19.91 30.94 21.68
CA ARG A 227 -21.16 30.25 21.34
C ARG A 227 -21.82 29.72 22.60
N ASN A 228 -23.14 29.89 22.65
CA ASN A 228 -23.94 29.17 23.64
C ASN A 228 -23.83 27.65 23.39
N PRO A 229 -23.89 26.84 24.45
CA PRO A 229 -23.89 25.39 24.30
C PRO A 229 -24.99 24.91 23.35
N LEU A 230 -24.69 23.89 22.55
CA LEU A 230 -25.62 23.37 21.56
C LEU A 230 -26.82 22.72 22.26
N SER A 231 -28.03 23.10 21.86
CA SER A 231 -29.28 22.50 22.34
C SER A 231 -30.04 21.90 21.16
N LEU A 232 -30.24 20.58 21.18
CA LEU A 232 -30.98 19.81 20.17
C LEU A 232 -32.21 19.16 20.81
N SER A 233 -33.30 18.95 20.04
CA SER A 233 -34.41 18.10 20.50
C SER A 233 -33.99 16.63 20.52
N ASP A 234 -34.75 15.79 21.22
CA ASP A 234 -34.46 14.36 21.33
C ASP A 234 -34.46 13.66 19.96
N GLU A 235 -35.34 14.06 19.04
CA GLU A 235 -35.35 13.56 17.66
C GLU A 235 -34.04 13.89 16.92
N MET A 236 -33.53 15.13 17.09
CA MET A 236 -32.27 15.55 16.46
C MET A 236 -31.06 14.85 17.08
N ILE A 237 -31.11 14.51 18.37
CA ILE A 237 -30.06 13.73 19.03
C ILE A 237 -30.03 12.32 18.47
N HIS A 238 -31.18 11.69 18.22
CA HIS A 238 -31.23 10.40 17.56
C HIS A 238 -30.66 10.44 16.13
N GLU A 239 -31.02 11.46 15.34
CA GLU A 239 -30.47 11.65 14.00
C GLU A 239 -28.95 11.91 14.00
N TYR A 240 -28.46 12.58 15.05
CA TYR A 240 -27.04 12.76 15.30
C TYR A 240 -26.36 11.42 15.64
N MET A 241 -26.93 10.65 16.56
CA MET A 241 -26.40 9.35 16.95
C MET A 241 -26.28 8.42 15.74
N ASP A 242 -27.29 8.38 14.88
CA ASP A 242 -27.29 7.49 13.72
C ASP A 242 -26.16 7.81 12.72
N LYS A 243 -25.76 9.07 12.60
CA LYS A 243 -24.70 9.48 11.65
C LYS A 243 -23.30 9.47 12.25
N PHE A 244 -23.17 9.94 13.50
CA PHE A 244 -21.86 10.24 14.10
C PHE A 244 -21.35 9.15 15.05
N VAL A 245 -22.22 8.26 15.54
CA VAL A 245 -21.78 7.16 16.40
C VAL A 245 -21.33 6.01 15.53
N GLY A 246 -20.05 5.65 15.66
CA GLY A 246 -19.49 4.43 15.09
C GLY A 246 -19.95 3.24 15.93
N ARG A 247 -19.04 2.61 16.66
CA ARG A 247 -19.35 1.47 17.51
C ARG A 247 -20.40 1.83 18.57
N GLU A 248 -21.49 1.06 18.61
CA GLU A 248 -22.69 1.38 19.38
C GLU A 248 -22.73 0.77 20.78
N ASP A 249 -21.95 -0.28 21.04
CA ASP A 249 -21.91 -0.99 22.33
C ASP A 249 -20.98 -0.34 23.37
N THR A 250 -20.22 0.68 22.98
CA THR A 250 -19.20 1.32 23.83
C THR A 250 -18.83 2.71 23.31
N TYR A 251 -18.41 3.60 24.21
CA TYR A 251 -17.89 4.92 23.86
C TYR A 251 -16.64 5.25 24.68
N VAL A 252 -15.98 6.37 24.35
CA VAL A 252 -14.82 6.88 25.09
C VAL A 252 -15.23 8.12 25.87
N SER A 253 -14.86 8.17 27.15
CA SER A 253 -14.88 9.39 27.95
C SER A 253 -13.47 10.00 27.99
N GLU A 254 -13.36 11.30 27.75
CA GLU A 254 -12.12 12.03 27.81
C GLU A 254 -12.05 12.95 29.02
N SER A 255 -10.93 12.91 29.72
CA SER A 255 -10.64 13.76 30.86
C SER A 255 -9.19 14.24 30.86
N MET A 256 -8.89 15.25 31.66
CA MET A 256 -7.51 15.69 31.90
C MET A 256 -6.91 14.89 33.05
N GLY A 257 -5.86 14.12 32.77
CA GLY A 257 -5.10 13.42 33.80
C GLY A 257 -4.21 14.37 34.62
N GLU A 258 -3.74 13.89 35.77
CA GLU A 258 -2.95 14.66 36.75
C GLU A 258 -1.67 15.31 36.18
N ASN A 259 -1.12 14.76 35.09
CA ASN A 259 0.08 15.26 34.41
C ASN A 259 -0.24 16.23 33.26
N GLY A 260 -1.49 16.69 33.12
CA GLY A 260 -1.95 17.54 32.03
C GLY A 260 -2.06 16.83 30.67
N ARG A 261 -2.00 15.49 30.64
CA ARG A 261 -2.25 14.70 29.42
C ARG A 261 -3.72 14.27 29.35
N ARG A 262 -4.24 14.16 28.13
CA ARG A 262 -5.57 13.59 27.86
C ARG A 262 -5.58 12.13 28.32
N CYS A 263 -6.56 11.78 29.15
CA CYS A 263 -6.90 10.42 29.51
C CYS A 263 -8.16 10.03 28.75
N CYS A 264 -8.13 8.88 28.08
CA CYS A 264 -9.25 8.33 27.35
C CYS A 264 -9.64 7.01 28.03
N GLU A 265 -10.83 6.97 28.63
CA GLU A 265 -11.38 5.79 29.29
C GLU A 265 -12.47 5.17 28.41
N GLN A 266 -12.41 3.85 28.24
CA GLN A 266 -13.45 3.12 27.53
C GLN A 266 -14.61 2.81 28.47
N MET A 267 -15.79 3.29 28.10
CA MET A 267 -17.05 3.00 28.79
C MET A 267 -17.69 1.77 28.13
N ALA A 268 -17.76 0.66 28.87
CA ALA A 268 -18.30 -0.62 28.37
C ALA A 268 -19.84 -0.67 28.39
N GLU A 269 -20.47 0.43 27.96
CA GLU A 269 -21.91 0.60 27.87
C GLU A 269 -22.27 1.44 26.63
N PRO A 270 -23.48 1.29 26.07
CA PRO A 270 -23.90 2.08 24.92
C PRO A 270 -23.96 3.59 25.21
N LEU A 271 -23.63 4.40 24.20
CA LEU A 271 -23.81 5.85 24.27
C LEU A 271 -25.31 6.19 24.35
N THR A 272 -25.71 7.03 25.30
CA THR A 272 -27.12 7.45 25.48
C THR A 272 -27.31 8.93 25.15
N GLU A 273 -28.55 9.34 24.86
CA GLU A 273 -28.91 10.75 24.64
C GLU A 273 -28.50 11.66 25.79
N ASN A 274 -28.62 11.19 27.04
CA ASN A 274 -28.21 11.97 28.22
C ASN A 274 -26.71 12.25 28.25
N VAL A 275 -25.89 11.29 27.81
CA VAL A 275 -24.43 11.49 27.67
C VAL A 275 -24.16 12.54 26.58
N LEU A 276 -24.88 12.50 25.46
CA LEU A 276 -24.75 13.51 24.41
C LEU A 276 -25.21 14.90 24.84
N LYS A 277 -26.29 15.01 25.63
CA LYS A 277 -26.74 16.30 26.19
C LYS A 277 -25.65 16.93 27.07
N ARG A 278 -24.95 16.12 27.89
CA ARG A 278 -23.80 16.59 28.68
C ARG A 278 -22.59 16.93 27.80
N HIS A 279 -22.38 16.18 26.72
CA HIS A 279 -21.35 16.45 25.74
C HIS A 279 -21.49 17.82 25.07
N PHE A 280 -22.70 18.13 24.59
CA PHE A 280 -23.01 19.41 23.94
C PHE A 280 -22.98 20.59 24.90
N LYS A 281 -23.21 20.35 26.20
CA LYS A 281 -23.06 21.34 27.28
C LYS A 281 -21.61 21.59 27.69
N GLY A 282 -20.71 20.66 27.39
CA GLY A 282 -19.32 20.69 27.84
C GLY A 282 -19.10 20.13 29.24
N ASP A 283 -20.12 19.47 29.82
CA ASP A 283 -20.00 18.77 31.11
C ASP A 283 -19.12 17.52 30.95
N ASP A 284 -19.26 16.82 29.81
CA ASP A 284 -18.46 15.66 29.44
C ASP A 284 -17.80 15.88 28.06
N THR A 285 -16.61 15.34 27.82
CA THR A 285 -16.07 15.18 26.46
C THR A 285 -16.08 13.70 26.11
N VAL A 286 -16.86 13.32 25.10
CA VAL A 286 -16.96 11.91 24.69
C VAL A 286 -16.53 11.72 23.24
N GLY A 287 -16.06 10.53 22.94
CA GLY A 287 -15.73 10.07 21.60
C GLY A 287 -16.40 8.73 21.29
N THR A 288 -16.39 8.36 20.02
CA THR A 288 -16.89 7.07 19.53
C THR A 288 -15.74 6.24 18.97
N PHE A 289 -15.81 4.92 19.12
CA PHE A 289 -14.89 4.04 18.41
C PHE A 289 -15.32 3.94 16.94
N VAL A 290 -14.37 4.07 16.03
CA VAL A 290 -14.66 4.21 14.59
C VAL A 290 -15.16 2.90 13.96
N GLN A 291 -14.65 1.76 14.45
CA GLN A 291 -14.85 0.45 13.83
C GLN A 291 -15.54 -0.54 14.77
N ARG A 292 -16.49 -1.30 14.23
CA ARG A 292 -17.09 -2.48 14.87
C ARG A 292 -16.16 -3.70 14.84
N ASN A 293 -16.39 -4.67 15.72
CA ASN A 293 -15.60 -5.91 15.78
C ASN A 293 -15.62 -6.75 14.49
N ASN A 294 -16.65 -6.59 13.65
CA ASN A 294 -16.76 -7.25 12.35
C ASN A 294 -16.00 -6.52 11.22
N GLY A 295 -15.30 -5.43 11.53
CA GLY A 295 -14.50 -4.69 10.55
C GLY A 295 -15.29 -3.71 9.68
N THR A 296 -16.39 -3.16 10.20
CA THR A 296 -17.23 -2.17 9.51
C THR A 296 -17.25 -0.81 10.21
N CYS A 297 -17.50 0.26 9.46
CA CYS A 297 -17.64 1.64 9.96
C CYS A 297 -18.83 2.37 9.30
N LYS A 298 -19.25 3.50 9.91
CA LYS A 298 -20.34 4.37 9.41
C LYS A 298 -19.85 5.63 8.70
N PHE A 299 -18.56 5.92 8.80
CA PHE A 299 -17.96 7.12 8.23
C PHE A 299 -16.48 6.91 7.94
N LEU A 300 -15.95 7.82 7.13
CA LEU A 300 -14.54 8.12 6.96
C LEU A 300 -14.28 9.51 7.52
N VAL A 301 -13.23 9.67 8.31
CA VAL A 301 -12.74 10.97 8.78
C VAL A 301 -11.28 11.14 8.38
N ILE A 302 -10.98 12.28 7.76
CA ILE A 302 -9.62 12.71 7.46
C ILE A 302 -9.25 13.76 8.51
N ASP A 303 -8.39 13.39 9.45
CA ASP A 303 -7.90 14.25 10.53
C ASP A 303 -6.66 15.02 10.06
N ILE A 304 -6.79 16.34 9.99
CA ILE A 304 -5.83 17.25 9.38
C ILE A 304 -5.36 18.22 10.46
N ASP A 305 -4.18 17.93 10.99
CA ASP A 305 -3.66 18.52 12.21
C ASP A 305 -2.34 19.26 11.95
N ILE A 306 -2.09 20.38 12.64
CA ILE A 306 -0.76 21.00 12.64
C ILE A 306 0.26 19.97 13.13
N SER A 307 1.35 19.79 12.39
CA SER A 307 2.35 18.78 12.71
C SER A 307 2.99 19.05 14.09
N LYS A 308 3.29 17.97 14.81
CA LYS A 308 3.92 18.07 16.14
C LYS A 308 5.25 18.85 16.09
N LYS A 309 5.98 18.77 14.97
CA LYS A 309 7.23 19.51 14.72
C LYS A 309 7.00 21.02 14.82
N VAL A 310 5.98 21.50 14.12
CA VAL A 310 5.58 22.91 14.13
C VAL A 310 5.08 23.34 15.51
N LEU A 311 4.21 22.55 16.14
CA LEU A 311 3.69 22.88 17.47
C LEU A 311 4.78 23.04 18.52
N LEU A 312 5.84 22.23 18.44
CA LEU A 312 7.01 22.33 19.31
C LEU A 312 7.88 23.55 18.99
N SER A 313 8.04 23.91 17.70
CA SER A 313 8.87 25.06 17.30
C SER A 313 8.25 26.40 17.68
N ILE A 314 6.92 26.51 17.59
CA ILE A 314 6.19 27.75 17.93
C ILE A 314 5.80 27.86 19.40
N ARG A 315 6.07 26.83 20.23
CA ARG A 315 5.72 26.78 21.67
C ARG A 315 4.25 27.17 21.99
N ASN A 316 3.33 26.93 21.05
CA ASN A 316 1.92 27.38 21.09
C ASN A 316 1.71 28.91 21.17
N THR A 317 2.59 29.72 20.58
CA THR A 317 2.33 31.16 20.40
C THR A 317 1.05 31.37 19.57
N PRO A 318 0.02 32.09 20.08
CA PRO A 318 -1.29 32.18 19.44
C PRO A 318 -1.27 32.69 18.00
N GLU A 319 -0.45 33.69 17.70
CA GLU A 319 -0.39 34.33 16.38
C GLU A 319 0.14 33.36 15.32
N LYS A 320 1.24 32.65 15.64
CA LYS A 320 1.80 31.62 14.76
C LYS A 320 0.89 30.41 14.65
N MET A 321 0.19 30.05 15.73
CA MET A 321 -0.76 28.94 15.69
C MET A 321 -1.90 29.21 14.71
N GLN A 322 -2.35 30.46 14.60
CA GLN A 322 -3.39 30.85 13.64
C GLN A 322 -2.93 30.69 12.19
N GLU A 323 -1.68 31.02 11.87
CA GLU A 323 -1.09 30.85 10.53
C GLU A 323 -1.11 29.37 10.10
N TYR A 324 -0.59 28.47 10.96
CA TYR A 324 -0.60 27.03 10.64
C TYR A 324 -2.00 26.40 10.67
N LEU A 325 -2.96 26.98 11.41
CA LEU A 325 -4.37 26.59 11.31
C LEU A 325 -4.97 26.99 9.94
N GLN A 326 -4.49 28.06 9.31
CA GLN A 326 -4.92 28.40 7.94
C GLN A 326 -4.34 27.40 6.94
N ASP A 327 -3.08 26.98 7.11
CA ASP A 327 -2.49 25.93 6.28
C ASP A 327 -3.27 24.61 6.39
N ALA A 328 -3.60 24.19 7.62
CA ALA A 328 -4.42 23.00 7.86
C ALA A 328 -5.82 23.14 7.23
N ALA A 329 -6.44 24.33 7.29
CA ALA A 329 -7.73 24.59 6.65
C ALA A 329 -7.64 24.49 5.12
N ALA A 330 -6.57 25.02 4.52
CA ALA A 330 -6.34 24.91 3.08
C ALA A 330 -6.24 23.44 2.64
N VAL A 331 -5.51 22.62 3.39
CA VAL A 331 -5.44 21.17 3.13
C VAL A 331 -6.82 20.51 3.26
N ALA A 332 -7.62 20.86 4.27
CA ALA A 332 -8.98 20.35 4.43
C ALA A 332 -9.90 20.71 3.25
N VAL A 333 -9.77 21.93 2.72
CA VAL A 333 -10.50 22.37 1.51
C VAL A 333 -10.05 21.59 0.27
N GLU A 334 -8.76 21.32 0.10
CA GLU A 334 -8.26 20.50 -1.01
C GLU A 334 -8.83 19.07 -0.96
N TYR A 335 -8.90 18.45 0.22
CA TYR A 335 -9.58 17.16 0.38
C TYR A 335 -11.07 17.25 0.05
N ARG A 336 -11.79 18.28 0.53
CA ARG A 336 -13.21 18.48 0.19
C ARG A 336 -13.42 18.63 -1.32
N LYS A 337 -12.52 19.35 -2.02
CA LYS A 337 -12.56 19.50 -3.47
C LYS A 337 -12.33 18.19 -4.19
N GLU A 338 -11.33 17.41 -3.78
CA GLU A 338 -11.03 16.11 -4.40
C GLU A 338 -12.19 15.12 -4.18
N LEU A 339 -12.77 15.10 -2.98
CA LEU A 339 -13.96 14.32 -2.67
C LEU A 339 -15.14 14.73 -3.56
N LYS A 340 -15.39 16.04 -3.70
CA LYS A 340 -16.44 16.58 -4.58
C LYS A 340 -16.19 16.21 -6.05
N HIS A 341 -14.93 16.22 -6.50
CA HIS A 341 -14.53 15.76 -7.84
C HIS A 341 -14.87 14.28 -8.07
N MET A 342 -14.80 13.45 -7.03
CA MET A 342 -15.20 12.05 -7.04
C MET A 342 -16.72 11.83 -6.84
N GLY A 343 -17.51 12.90 -6.73
CA GLY A 343 -18.95 12.84 -6.47
C GLY A 343 -19.35 12.63 -5.01
N ILE A 344 -18.40 12.83 -4.08
CA ILE A 344 -18.60 12.70 -2.63
C ILE A 344 -18.63 14.09 -1.98
N GLN A 345 -19.74 14.42 -1.33
CA GLN A 345 -19.87 15.57 -0.45
C GLN A 345 -19.20 15.24 0.89
N ALA A 346 -18.32 16.14 1.32
CA ALA A 346 -17.60 16.02 2.58
C ALA A 346 -17.78 17.26 3.44
N TYR A 347 -17.72 17.08 4.77
CA TYR A 347 -18.06 18.11 5.74
C TYR A 347 -16.87 18.41 6.64
N ILE A 348 -16.47 19.69 6.73
CA ILE A 348 -15.30 20.11 7.51
C ILE A 348 -15.75 20.52 8.91
N GLU A 349 -15.13 19.94 9.93
CA GLU A 349 -15.30 20.28 11.34
C GLU A 349 -14.02 20.96 11.85
N ASP A 350 -14.13 22.12 12.51
CA ASP A 350 -13.05 22.64 13.36
C ASP A 350 -13.01 21.81 14.64
N SER A 351 -11.88 21.12 14.90
CA SER A 351 -11.72 20.21 16.04
C SER A 351 -11.79 20.89 17.42
N GLY A 352 -11.65 22.23 17.46
CA GLY A 352 -11.51 23.03 18.67
C GLY A 352 -10.07 23.08 19.21
N TYR A 353 -9.08 22.56 18.48
CA TYR A 353 -7.68 22.64 18.90
C TYR A 353 -6.66 22.86 17.78
N ARG A 354 -6.22 21.78 17.10
CA ARG A 354 -4.99 21.76 16.29
C ARG A 354 -5.24 21.66 14.80
N GLY A 355 -6.49 21.50 14.40
CA GLY A 355 -6.78 21.05 13.05
C GLY A 355 -8.26 20.90 12.78
N TYR A 356 -8.54 20.24 11.67
CA TYR A 356 -9.87 20.04 11.13
C TYR A 356 -10.10 18.56 10.84
N HIS A 357 -11.35 18.14 10.95
CA HIS A 357 -11.77 16.81 10.50
C HIS A 357 -12.61 16.95 9.23
N VAL A 358 -12.30 16.18 8.19
CA VAL A 358 -13.14 16.10 6.98
C VAL A 358 -13.93 14.80 7.02
N TRP A 359 -15.24 14.92 7.16
CA TRP A 359 -16.16 13.79 7.36
C TRP A 359 -16.87 13.38 6.07
N VAL A 360 -16.94 12.07 5.83
CA VAL A 360 -17.77 11.42 4.80
C VAL A 360 -18.62 10.35 5.47
N PHE A 361 -19.92 10.33 5.19
CA PHE A 361 -20.88 9.46 5.88
C PHE A 361 -21.43 8.37 4.97
N PHE A 362 -21.62 7.17 5.53
CA PHE A 362 -22.19 6.03 4.84
C PHE A 362 -23.61 5.76 5.32
N GLN A 363 -24.49 5.42 4.39
CA GLN A 363 -25.88 5.05 4.69
C GLN A 363 -25.94 3.73 5.45
N ASP A 364 -25.15 2.75 5.01
CA ASP A 364 -25.01 1.44 5.63
C ASP A 364 -23.57 1.24 6.12
N TRP A 365 -23.38 0.24 6.96
CA TRP A 365 -22.07 -0.18 7.45
C TRP A 365 -21.13 -0.58 6.31
N ALA A 366 -20.17 0.28 6.01
CA ALA A 366 -19.15 0.03 5.00
C ALA A 366 -18.06 -0.87 5.59
N GLN A 367 -17.56 -1.83 4.80
CA GLN A 367 -16.41 -2.62 5.24
C GLN A 367 -15.14 -1.77 5.15
N VAL A 368 -14.38 -1.72 6.24
CA VAL A 368 -13.19 -0.86 6.37
C VAL A 368 -12.17 -1.10 5.27
N ARG A 369 -12.07 -2.32 4.75
CA ARG A 369 -11.18 -2.61 3.61
C ARG A 369 -11.46 -1.74 2.37
N TYR A 370 -12.73 -1.44 2.04
CA TYR A 370 -13.04 -0.56 0.91
C TYR A 370 -12.78 0.89 1.25
N VAL A 371 -13.02 1.30 2.50
CA VAL A 371 -12.67 2.64 2.98
C VAL A 371 -11.16 2.88 2.87
N ASN A 372 -10.34 1.92 3.30
CA ASN A 372 -8.89 1.98 3.18
C ASN A 372 -8.41 2.05 1.71
N LEU A 373 -9.07 1.34 0.79
CA LEU A 373 -8.78 1.44 -0.65
C LEU A 373 -9.13 2.83 -1.19
N PHE A 374 -10.25 3.39 -0.72
CA PHE A 374 -10.64 4.75 -1.08
C PHE A 374 -9.67 5.79 -0.53
N GLU A 375 -9.17 5.63 0.70
CA GLU A 375 -8.10 6.44 1.26
C GLU A 375 -6.82 6.38 0.43
N ASP A 376 -6.42 5.21 -0.08
CA ASP A 376 -5.26 5.08 -0.96
C ASP A 376 -5.41 5.90 -2.25
N ILE A 377 -6.62 6.01 -2.78
CA ILE A 377 -6.92 6.83 -3.96
C ILE A 377 -6.81 8.32 -3.60
N LEU A 378 -7.39 8.74 -2.47
CA LEU A 378 -7.31 10.13 -2.00
C LEU A 378 -5.87 10.57 -1.72
N GLU A 379 -5.07 9.74 -1.05
CA GLU A 379 -3.66 10.02 -0.74
C GLU A 379 -2.81 10.25 -2.00
N GLN A 380 -3.16 9.61 -3.12
CA GLN A 380 -2.44 9.73 -4.38
C GLN A 380 -2.84 10.97 -5.17
N ASN A 381 -4.11 11.37 -5.10
CA ASN A 381 -4.63 12.50 -5.86
C ASN A 381 -4.38 13.85 -5.17
N VAL A 382 -4.40 13.89 -3.84
CA VAL A 382 -4.13 15.12 -3.08
C VAL A 382 -2.62 15.28 -2.87
N LYS A 383 -2.01 16.25 -3.57
CA LYS A 383 -0.60 16.60 -3.39
C LYS A 383 -0.38 17.17 -1.99
N LYS A 384 0.43 16.49 -1.16
CA LYS A 384 0.82 17.01 0.16
C LYS A 384 1.63 18.29 -0.02
N THR A 385 1.12 19.38 0.54
CA THR A 385 1.80 20.68 0.62
C THR A 385 2.47 20.79 2.00
N ASP A 386 3.80 20.67 2.01
CA ASP A 386 4.70 20.90 3.16
C ASP A 386 4.52 19.97 4.40
N ASP A 387 5.60 19.77 5.16
CA ASP A 387 5.66 18.94 6.38
C ASP A 387 5.02 19.66 7.60
N SER A 388 4.38 20.81 7.39
CA SER A 388 3.73 21.62 8.43
C SER A 388 2.39 21.04 8.89
N VAL A 389 1.74 20.22 8.07
CA VAL A 389 0.44 19.58 8.34
C VAL A 389 0.59 18.06 8.35
N THR A 390 -0.09 17.40 9.28
CA THR A 390 -0.21 15.95 9.37
C THR A 390 -1.61 15.53 8.97
N VAL A 391 -1.72 14.48 8.15
CA VAL A 391 -3.00 13.91 7.74
C VAL A 391 -3.07 12.47 8.22
N GLU A 392 -4.10 12.15 9.01
CA GLU A 392 -4.44 10.79 9.46
C GLU A 392 -5.86 10.44 8.99
N TYR A 393 -6.12 9.16 8.75
CA TYR A 393 -7.43 8.66 8.31
C TYR A 393 -8.06 7.80 9.39
N PHE A 394 -9.38 7.87 9.52
CA PHE A 394 -10.17 7.06 10.43
C PHE A 394 -11.36 6.46 9.66
N PRO A 395 -11.47 5.13 9.55
CA PRO A 395 -10.62 4.10 10.17
C PRO A 395 -9.20 4.04 9.58
N ASN A 396 -8.17 3.89 10.41
CA ASN A 396 -6.80 3.80 9.89
C ASN A 396 -6.45 2.36 9.46
N LYS A 397 -5.38 2.22 8.66
CA LYS A 397 -4.87 0.94 8.09
C LYS A 397 -4.21 -0.01 9.10
N THR A 398 -4.63 0.00 10.37
CA THR A 398 -4.06 -0.89 11.41
C THR A 398 -4.48 -2.35 11.21
N HIS A 399 -3.50 -3.25 11.11
CA HIS A 399 -3.73 -4.69 10.91
C HIS A 399 -4.16 -5.46 12.18
N SER A 400 -3.85 -4.93 13.38
CA SER A 400 -4.27 -5.57 14.63
C SER A 400 -5.74 -5.28 14.90
N LYS A 401 -6.60 -6.30 14.86
CA LYS A 401 -8.03 -6.19 15.23
C LYS A 401 -8.22 -5.52 16.59
N ALA A 402 -7.34 -5.80 17.55
CA ALA A 402 -7.40 -5.23 18.89
C ALA A 402 -7.00 -3.75 18.94
N ALA A 403 -6.14 -3.30 18.03
CA ALA A 403 -5.75 -1.89 17.93
C ALA A 403 -6.74 -1.09 17.06
N ALA A 404 -7.27 -1.70 16.00
CA ALA A 404 -8.30 -1.10 15.16
C ALA A 404 -9.61 -0.86 15.94
N ALA A 405 -10.01 -1.82 16.79
CA ALA A 405 -11.15 -1.68 17.71
C ALA A 405 -10.94 -0.65 18.84
N LYS A 406 -9.75 -0.05 18.95
CA LYS A 406 -9.41 1.00 19.93
C LYS A 406 -9.29 2.39 19.30
N GLN A 407 -9.46 2.52 17.99
CA GLN A 407 -9.48 3.83 17.34
C GLN A 407 -10.74 4.56 17.75
N ALA A 408 -10.57 5.68 18.44
CA ALA A 408 -11.66 6.54 18.85
C ALA A 408 -11.42 7.95 18.37
N ILE A 409 -12.52 8.62 18.01
CA ILE A 409 -12.53 10.02 17.62
C ILE A 409 -13.52 10.78 18.51
N LYS A 410 -13.16 12.00 18.91
CA LYS A 410 -14.06 12.88 19.68
C LYS A 410 -15.31 13.16 18.84
N LEU A 411 -16.48 13.10 19.46
CA LEU A 411 -17.72 13.44 18.78
C LEU A 411 -17.80 14.96 18.50
N PRO A 412 -18.36 15.37 17.34
CA PRO A 412 -18.54 16.79 17.03
C PRO A 412 -19.43 17.56 18.02
N TYR A 413 -19.33 18.90 17.97
CA TYR A 413 -20.07 19.83 18.84
C TYR A 413 -19.78 19.74 20.34
N GLY A 414 -18.84 18.90 20.75
CA GLY A 414 -18.31 18.87 22.11
C GLY A 414 -17.11 19.78 22.34
N TYR A 415 -16.81 19.99 23.62
CA TYR A 415 -15.68 20.82 24.04
C TYR A 415 -14.39 19.99 24.10
N HIS A 416 -13.30 20.56 23.59
CA HIS A 416 -11.99 19.91 23.67
C HIS A 416 -11.40 20.09 25.07
N VAL A 417 -11.11 18.99 25.78
CA VAL A 417 -10.72 18.97 27.20
C VAL A 417 -9.53 19.86 27.59
N LYS A 418 -8.63 20.18 26.65
CA LYS A 418 -7.46 21.03 26.92
C LYS A 418 -7.72 22.51 26.67
N THR A 419 -8.47 22.83 25.62
CA THR A 419 -8.66 24.22 25.14
C THR A 419 -9.98 24.80 25.61
N MET A 420 -10.92 23.96 26.04
CA MET A 420 -12.30 24.29 26.33
C MET A 420 -13.01 25.02 25.18
N LYS A 421 -12.50 24.84 23.95
CA LYS A 421 -13.17 25.32 22.74
C LYS A 421 -14.11 24.22 22.24
N GLN A 422 -15.31 24.62 21.86
CA GLN A 422 -16.28 23.75 21.20
C GLN A 422 -15.82 23.44 19.78
N SER A 423 -15.97 22.19 19.31
CA SER A 423 -15.88 21.91 17.88
C SER A 423 -17.18 22.26 17.14
N TYR A 424 -17.12 22.52 15.84
CA TYR A 424 -18.29 22.81 15.03
C TYR A 424 -18.02 22.58 13.54
N PHE A 425 -19.07 22.26 12.80
CA PHE A 425 -19.01 22.18 11.34
C PHE A 425 -18.95 23.56 10.69
N LEU A 426 -18.28 23.61 9.54
CA LEU A 426 -18.11 24.75 8.68
C LEU A 426 -18.93 24.58 7.39
N ASP A 427 -19.46 25.68 6.85
CA ASP A 427 -20.11 25.74 5.56
C ASP A 427 -19.12 25.85 4.38
N GLU A 428 -19.63 26.12 3.17
CA GLU A 428 -18.80 26.22 1.97
C GLU A 428 -17.83 27.41 2.03
N GLU A 429 -18.23 28.50 2.70
CA GLU A 429 -17.45 29.71 2.97
C GLU A 429 -16.55 29.61 4.21
N LEU A 430 -16.41 28.39 4.77
CA LEU A 430 -15.69 28.11 6.02
C LEU A 430 -16.20 28.90 7.22
N GLN A 431 -17.46 29.33 7.17
CA GLN A 431 -18.12 29.95 8.31
C GLN A 431 -18.81 28.86 9.13
N PRO A 432 -18.95 29.03 10.45
CA PRO A 432 -19.57 28.00 11.25
C PRO A 432 -21.07 27.83 10.88
N VAL A 433 -21.50 26.58 10.76
CA VAL A 433 -22.92 26.22 10.54
C VAL A 433 -23.79 26.82 11.64
N GLN A 434 -24.86 27.51 11.24
CA GLN A 434 -25.80 28.19 12.15
C GLN A 434 -26.96 27.28 12.58
N ASP A 435 -27.64 26.64 11.63
CA ASP A 435 -28.75 25.71 11.90
C ASP A 435 -28.23 24.26 11.91
N VAL A 436 -27.75 23.84 13.07
CA VAL A 436 -27.16 22.50 13.27
C VAL A 436 -28.19 21.39 13.04
N GLY A 437 -29.45 21.58 13.46
CA GLY A 437 -30.49 20.57 13.28
C GLY A 437 -30.88 20.35 11.82
N LYS A 438 -30.94 21.42 11.02
CA LYS A 438 -31.10 21.30 9.57
C LYS A 438 -29.87 20.67 8.92
N PHE A 439 -28.67 21.07 9.32
CA PHE A 439 -27.43 20.52 8.81
C PHE A 439 -27.35 18.99 9.00
N ILE A 440 -27.57 18.49 10.21
CA ILE A 440 -27.52 17.05 10.52
C ILE A 440 -28.48 16.24 9.64
N ARG A 441 -29.65 16.79 9.31
CA ARG A 441 -30.64 16.14 8.43
C ARG A 441 -30.23 16.12 6.96
N GLN A 442 -29.45 17.10 6.53
CA GLN A 442 -29.03 17.27 5.14
C GLN A 442 -27.68 16.63 4.82
N ILE A 443 -27.04 15.98 5.79
CA ILE A 443 -25.82 15.21 5.56
C ILE A 443 -26.07 14.13 4.51
N ALA A 444 -25.29 14.19 3.43
CA ALA A 444 -25.30 13.22 2.36
C ALA A 444 -24.75 11.88 2.86
N LEU A 445 -25.46 10.80 2.55
CA LEU A 445 -25.09 9.44 2.91
C LEU A 445 -24.77 8.63 1.65
N TYR A 446 -23.64 7.93 1.68
CA TYR A 446 -23.16 7.12 0.56
C TYR A 446 -23.35 5.64 0.84
N THR A 447 -23.88 4.89 -0.13
CA THR A 447 -24.00 3.43 0.00
C THR A 447 -22.63 2.76 -0.19
N PRO A 448 -22.41 1.56 0.39
CA PRO A 448 -21.20 0.79 0.12
C PRO A 448 -21.01 0.48 -1.38
N ALA A 449 -22.11 0.33 -2.14
CA ALA A 449 -22.05 0.14 -3.58
C ALA A 449 -21.52 1.38 -4.32
N ALA A 450 -21.97 2.58 -3.93
CA ALA A 450 -21.45 3.84 -4.48
C ALA A 450 -19.95 3.98 -4.21
N LEU A 451 -19.51 3.69 -2.97
CA LEU A 451 -18.08 3.69 -2.61
C LEU A 451 -17.26 2.74 -3.50
N LYS A 452 -17.73 1.50 -3.67
CA LYS A 452 -17.08 0.51 -4.55
C LYS A 452 -17.01 0.96 -6.00
N SER A 453 -18.07 1.59 -6.51
CA SER A 453 -18.11 2.13 -7.88
C SER A 453 -17.06 3.22 -8.07
N ILE A 454 -16.89 4.11 -7.10
CA ILE A 454 -15.86 5.16 -7.14
C ILE A 454 -14.47 4.52 -7.12
N ILE A 455 -14.21 3.57 -6.22
CA ILE A 455 -12.94 2.85 -6.16
C ILE A 455 -12.63 2.20 -7.52
N ALA A 456 -13.58 1.45 -8.10
CA ALA A 456 -13.40 0.78 -9.37
C ALA A 456 -13.07 1.75 -10.53
N LYS A 457 -13.74 2.91 -10.56
CA LYS A 457 -13.51 3.96 -11.57
C LYS A 457 -12.11 4.54 -11.45
N TYR A 458 -11.69 4.96 -10.26
CA TYR A 458 -10.43 5.66 -10.06
C TYR A 458 -9.21 4.73 -9.99
N SER A 459 -9.35 3.48 -9.56
CA SER A 459 -8.26 2.49 -9.61
C SER A 459 -7.82 2.18 -11.06
N SER A 460 -8.74 2.20 -12.02
CA SER A 460 -8.43 1.92 -13.44
C SER A 460 -7.73 3.07 -14.18
N ALA A 461 -7.96 4.31 -13.75
CA ALA A 461 -7.31 5.49 -14.33
C ALA A 461 -5.83 5.61 -13.90
N GLN A 462 -5.44 4.95 -12.81
CA GLN A 462 -4.09 5.01 -12.24
C GLN A 462 -3.05 4.21 -13.06
N GLU A 463 -3.44 3.16 -13.79
CA GLU A 463 -2.50 2.38 -14.62
C GLU A 463 -1.87 3.20 -15.75
N LEU A 464 -2.56 4.23 -16.26
CA LEU A 464 -2.02 5.14 -17.29
C LEU A 464 -0.95 6.11 -16.75
N ASN A 465 -0.92 6.34 -15.43
CA ASN A 465 0.01 7.26 -14.77
C ASN A 465 1.13 6.55 -13.98
N GLN A 466 1.05 5.24 -13.77
CA GLN A 466 1.95 4.48 -12.90
C GLN A 466 3.33 4.17 -13.50
N GLU A 467 3.57 4.43 -14.80
CA GLU A 467 4.93 4.36 -15.36
C GLU A 467 5.88 5.44 -14.77
N ALA A 468 5.39 6.40 -13.96
CA ALA A 468 6.16 7.57 -13.54
C ALA A 468 6.43 7.74 -12.02
N ALA A 469 6.03 6.83 -11.12
CA ALA A 469 6.18 7.07 -9.68
C ALA A 469 6.76 5.90 -8.88
N SER A 470 8.04 5.57 -9.11
CA SER A 470 8.88 5.03 -8.03
C SER A 470 9.34 6.22 -7.17
N VAL A 471 9.00 6.22 -5.87
CA VAL A 471 9.61 7.16 -4.93
C VAL A 471 11.10 6.80 -4.84
N ASN A 472 11.94 7.52 -5.59
CA ASN A 472 13.38 7.40 -5.45
C ASN A 472 13.74 7.88 -4.04
N VAL A 473 14.13 6.95 -3.18
CA VAL A 473 14.75 7.29 -1.90
C VAL A 473 15.99 8.08 -2.25
N ASP A 474 16.09 9.28 -1.67
CA ASP A 474 17.24 10.15 -1.82
C ASP A 474 18.53 9.35 -1.57
N GLU A 475 19.53 9.52 -2.42
CA GLU A 475 20.75 8.72 -2.35
C GLU A 475 21.88 9.46 -1.63
N ASN A 476 21.68 10.74 -1.33
CA ASN A 476 22.68 11.56 -0.68
C ASN A 476 22.88 11.12 0.79
N LEU A 477 24.13 10.80 1.13
CA LEU A 477 24.56 10.40 2.46
C LEU A 477 25.49 11.44 3.14
N ASP A 478 25.90 12.49 2.42
CA ASP A 478 26.89 13.47 2.90
C ASP A 478 26.44 14.19 4.16
N ASP A 479 25.12 14.35 4.29
CA ASP A 479 24.48 15.02 5.41
C ASP A 479 24.50 14.23 6.72
N PHE A 480 24.92 12.97 6.67
CA PHE A 480 25.20 12.15 7.85
C PHE A 480 26.69 12.17 8.22
N GLY A 481 27.49 13.09 7.67
CA GLY A 481 28.89 13.32 8.08
C GLY A 481 29.82 12.12 7.89
N GLU A 482 30.91 12.10 8.67
CA GLU A 482 31.82 10.96 8.71
C GLU A 482 31.12 9.75 9.34
N MET A 483 31.13 8.63 8.63
CA MET A 483 30.59 7.35 9.07
C MET A 483 31.51 6.23 8.60
N SER A 484 31.51 5.11 9.32
CA SER A 484 32.33 3.97 8.93
C SER A 484 31.83 3.29 7.66
N GLU A 485 32.75 2.61 6.97
CA GLU A 485 32.48 1.97 5.68
C GLU A 485 31.36 0.92 5.79
N ASN A 486 31.32 0.20 6.91
CA ASN A 486 30.26 -0.78 7.19
C ASN A 486 28.86 -0.14 7.20
N ILE A 487 28.72 1.03 7.81
CA ILE A 487 27.45 1.77 7.90
C ILE A 487 27.06 2.31 6.53
N ARG A 488 28.03 2.90 5.82
CA ARG A 488 27.86 3.40 4.44
C ARG A 488 27.33 2.29 3.52
N ILE A 489 27.91 1.10 3.58
CA ILE A 489 27.49 -0.06 2.79
C ILE A 489 26.04 -0.47 3.09
N VAL A 490 25.63 -0.47 4.36
CA VAL A 490 24.25 -0.81 4.74
C VAL A 490 23.28 0.21 4.17
N LEU A 491 23.58 1.50 4.26
CA LEU A 491 22.71 2.57 3.72
C LEU A 491 22.62 2.53 2.19
N GLN A 492 23.71 2.24 1.49
CA GLN A 492 23.72 2.10 0.03
C GLN A 492 22.92 0.88 -0.45
N LYS A 493 22.96 -0.24 0.29
CA LYS A 493 22.35 -1.50 -0.16
C LYS A 493 20.97 -1.79 0.47
N CYS A 494 20.56 -1.04 1.49
CA CYS A 494 19.27 -1.20 2.16
C CYS A 494 18.42 0.07 2.10
N ASN A 495 17.53 0.15 1.10
CA ASN A 495 16.62 1.28 0.89
C ASN A 495 15.76 1.63 2.11
N LEU A 496 15.35 0.63 2.89
CA LEU A 496 14.57 0.86 4.11
C LEU A 496 15.37 1.60 5.18
N MET A 497 16.62 1.18 5.45
CA MET A 497 17.47 1.86 6.44
C MET A 497 17.82 3.27 5.99
N ARG A 498 18.13 3.44 4.69
CA ARG A 498 18.35 4.75 4.08
C ARG A 498 17.15 5.67 4.25
N TYR A 499 15.95 5.17 3.92
CA TYR A 499 14.70 5.91 4.08
C TYR A 499 14.47 6.34 5.54
N LEU A 500 14.65 5.45 6.51
CA LEU A 500 14.43 5.78 7.94
C LEU A 500 15.44 6.81 8.45
N CYS A 501 16.72 6.71 8.08
CA CYS A 501 17.72 7.72 8.44
C CYS A 501 17.38 9.09 7.82
N GLN A 502 16.95 9.11 6.56
CA GLN A 502 16.55 10.35 5.89
C GLN A 502 15.26 10.92 6.44
N LYS A 503 14.31 10.08 6.83
CA LYS A 503 13.09 10.50 7.52
C LYS A 503 13.44 11.21 8.82
N ALA A 504 14.36 10.68 9.61
CA ALA A 504 14.83 11.30 10.85
C ALA A 504 15.33 12.72 10.59
N ARG A 505 16.11 12.91 9.53
CA ARG A 505 16.66 14.21 9.13
C ARG A 505 15.61 15.18 8.56
N LYS A 506 14.81 14.74 7.59
CA LYS A 506 13.83 15.59 6.87
C LYS A 506 12.70 16.03 7.82
N THR A 507 12.15 15.07 8.55
CA THR A 507 10.98 15.31 9.41
C THR A 507 11.36 15.73 10.83
N GLY A 508 12.59 15.47 11.27
CA GLY A 508 12.98 15.66 12.68
C GLY A 508 12.30 14.69 13.65
N TYR A 509 11.66 13.62 13.14
CA TYR A 509 10.85 12.71 13.93
C TYR A 509 10.97 11.25 13.46
N LEU A 510 11.01 10.36 14.44
CA LEU A 510 10.85 8.93 14.27
C LEU A 510 9.90 8.40 15.34
N THR A 511 8.99 7.52 14.95
CA THR A 511 8.16 6.75 15.89
C THR A 511 9.02 5.83 16.76
N HIS A 512 8.46 5.33 17.87
CA HIS A 512 9.18 4.40 18.74
C HIS A 512 9.63 3.13 17.98
N CYS A 513 8.74 2.59 17.16
CA CYS A 513 9.00 1.40 16.35
C CYS A 513 10.14 1.62 15.34
N GLU A 514 10.20 2.80 14.70
CA GLU A 514 11.27 3.17 13.76
C GLU A 514 12.63 3.30 14.44
N ARG A 515 12.66 3.89 15.64
CA ARG A 515 13.88 3.96 16.44
C ARG A 515 14.37 2.59 16.84
N GLN A 516 13.46 1.70 17.23
CA GLN A 516 13.81 0.31 17.54
C GLN A 516 14.35 -0.42 16.31
N SER A 517 13.79 -0.20 15.12
CA SER A 517 14.30 -0.80 13.89
C SER A 517 15.72 -0.34 13.56
N LEU A 518 16.02 0.95 13.71
CA LEU A 518 17.39 1.48 13.54
C LEU A 518 18.34 0.92 14.60
N LEU A 519 17.91 0.87 15.87
CA LEU A 519 18.67 0.28 16.98
C LEU A 519 19.01 -1.19 16.71
N TYR A 520 18.03 -2.00 16.28
CA TYR A 520 18.21 -3.44 16.04
C TYR A 520 19.00 -3.76 14.76
N VAL A 521 19.46 -2.74 14.04
CA VAL A 521 20.40 -2.88 12.91
C VAL A 521 21.74 -2.25 13.28
N PHE A 522 21.79 -0.94 13.50
CA PHE A 522 23.05 -0.21 13.73
C PHE A 522 23.66 -0.50 15.10
N GLY A 523 22.85 -0.78 16.13
CA GLY A 523 23.38 -1.18 17.44
C GLY A 523 24.08 -2.55 17.45
N HIS A 524 24.00 -3.32 16.36
CA HIS A 524 24.74 -4.56 16.17
C HIS A 524 26.04 -4.38 15.39
N MET A 525 26.47 -3.14 15.13
CA MET A 525 27.65 -2.79 14.34
C MET A 525 28.76 -2.15 15.20
N GLY A 526 28.92 -2.62 16.44
CA GLY A 526 29.96 -2.14 17.36
C GLY A 526 29.74 -0.73 17.89
N GLU A 527 30.83 -0.12 18.37
CA GLU A 527 30.83 1.25 18.93
C GLU A 527 30.48 2.29 17.86
N GLU A 528 31.04 2.16 16.65
CA GLU A 528 30.72 3.02 15.51
C GLU A 528 29.22 3.02 15.15
N GLY A 529 28.59 1.85 15.23
CA GLY A 529 27.15 1.71 15.00
C GLY A 529 26.30 2.39 16.08
N ALA A 530 26.78 2.40 17.34
CA ALA A 530 26.13 3.10 18.44
C ALA A 530 26.27 4.62 18.29
N ASP A 531 27.44 5.11 17.90
CA ASP A 531 27.71 6.52 17.64
C ASP A 531 26.88 7.04 16.47
N PHE A 532 26.83 6.28 15.37
CA PHE A 532 25.97 6.62 14.23
C PHE A 532 24.49 6.61 14.61
N LEU A 533 24.04 5.70 15.47
CA LEU A 533 22.66 5.72 15.96
C LEU A 533 22.39 7.00 16.74
N HIS A 534 23.29 7.43 17.64
CA HIS A 534 23.17 8.70 18.36
C HIS A 534 23.15 9.90 17.40
N GLN A 535 23.96 9.87 16.34
CA GLN A 535 23.97 10.87 15.30
C GLN A 535 22.63 10.93 14.56
N VAL A 536 22.07 9.80 14.12
CA VAL A 536 20.74 9.76 13.47
C VAL A 536 19.66 10.24 14.44
N MET A 537 19.73 9.84 15.71
CA MET A 537 18.80 10.30 16.73
C MET A 537 18.93 11.80 16.99
N SER A 538 20.12 12.40 16.84
CA SER A 538 20.33 13.85 17.05
C SER A 538 19.51 14.73 16.11
N PHE A 539 19.13 14.22 14.93
CA PHE A 539 18.19 14.89 14.05
C PHE A 539 16.74 14.90 14.60
N THR A 540 16.43 14.03 15.57
CA THR A 540 15.09 13.94 16.16
C THR A 540 14.92 14.90 17.35
N MET A 541 13.79 15.60 17.39
CA MET A 541 13.57 16.69 18.36
C MET A 541 13.54 16.27 19.84
N ASN A 542 13.25 15.00 20.13
CA ASN A 542 13.15 14.44 21.48
C ASN A 542 14.33 13.51 21.79
N TYR A 543 15.45 13.69 21.12
CA TYR A 543 16.65 12.95 21.42
C TYR A 543 17.16 13.26 22.83
N GLN A 544 17.44 12.20 23.58
CA GLN A 544 18.11 12.25 24.86
C GLN A 544 19.17 11.16 24.87
N TYR A 545 20.44 11.56 24.98
CA TYR A 545 21.58 10.65 24.97
C TYR A 545 21.39 9.47 25.94
N GLN A 546 20.99 9.77 27.19
CA GLN A 546 20.79 8.75 28.23
C GLN A 546 19.69 7.75 27.88
N VAL A 547 18.63 8.17 27.18
CA VAL A 547 17.54 7.28 26.77
C VAL A 547 18.02 6.35 25.67
N THR A 548 18.64 6.89 24.62
CA THR A 548 19.21 6.06 23.54
C THR A 548 20.26 5.09 24.08
N GLN A 549 21.13 5.55 24.98
CA GLN A 549 22.14 4.71 25.62
C GLN A 549 21.51 3.58 26.47
N LYS A 550 20.43 3.87 27.19
CA LYS A 550 19.69 2.84 27.94
C LYS A 550 19.13 1.74 27.03
N PHE A 551 18.71 2.08 25.82
CA PHE A 551 18.24 1.11 24.83
C PHE A 551 19.37 0.34 24.17
N LEU A 552 20.51 0.99 23.87
CA LEU A 552 21.74 0.32 23.42
C LEU A 552 22.22 -0.72 24.44
N ASN A 553 22.22 -0.37 25.72
CA ASN A 553 22.61 -1.28 26.81
C ASN A 553 21.64 -2.47 26.98
N LYS A 554 20.44 -2.41 26.38
CA LYS A 554 19.39 -3.45 26.43
C LYS A 554 19.07 -4.03 25.05
N ILE A 555 19.99 -3.88 24.09
CA ILE A 555 19.77 -4.42 22.75
C ILE A 555 19.57 -5.94 22.82
N PRO A 556 18.62 -6.52 22.07
CA PRO A 556 18.49 -7.96 21.96
C PRO A 556 19.81 -8.60 21.51
N ALA A 557 20.06 -9.85 21.90
CA ALA A 557 21.31 -10.54 21.57
C ALA A 557 21.53 -10.77 20.05
N LYS A 558 20.49 -10.58 19.22
CA LYS A 558 20.51 -10.88 17.79
C LYS A 558 19.83 -9.77 16.98
N PRO A 559 20.38 -9.42 15.80
CA PRO A 559 19.84 -8.35 14.95
C PRO A 559 18.49 -8.70 14.35
N ILE A 560 17.69 -7.69 14.01
CA ILE A 560 16.37 -7.90 13.40
C ILE A 560 16.49 -8.49 11.99
N SER A 561 15.59 -9.41 11.62
CA SER A 561 15.53 -10.01 10.29
C SER A 561 14.86 -9.09 9.25
N CYS A 562 15.28 -9.17 7.99
CA CYS A 562 14.60 -8.50 6.87
C CYS A 562 13.13 -8.91 6.72
N ILE A 563 12.75 -10.14 7.09
CA ILE A 563 11.36 -10.59 7.06
C ILE A 563 10.52 -9.76 8.03
N LYS A 564 10.95 -9.67 9.30
CA LYS A 564 10.29 -8.81 10.31
C LYS A 564 10.26 -7.34 9.90
N LEU A 565 11.33 -6.82 9.32
CA LEU A 565 11.36 -5.43 8.84
C LEU A 565 10.36 -5.22 7.68
N ARG A 566 10.30 -6.12 6.69
CA ARG A 566 9.35 -6.02 5.59
C ARG A 566 7.90 -6.17 6.06
N ASP A 567 7.66 -7.04 7.04
CA ASP A 567 6.35 -7.20 7.66
C ASP A 567 5.92 -5.96 8.44
N GLN A 568 6.85 -5.31 9.14
CA GLN A 568 6.60 -4.07 9.88
C GLN A 568 6.42 -2.84 8.97
N TYR A 569 7.06 -2.83 7.79
CA TYR A 569 7.10 -1.69 6.87
C TYR A 569 6.63 -2.06 5.45
N GLN A 570 5.52 -2.80 5.31
CA GLN A 570 5.06 -3.33 4.02
C GLN A 570 4.88 -2.24 2.95
N LYS A 571 4.18 -1.15 3.30
CA LYS A 571 3.95 0.00 2.40
C LYS A 571 5.27 0.68 2.00
N ILE A 572 6.09 1.07 2.99
CA ILE A 572 7.37 1.76 2.74
C ILE A 572 8.33 0.88 1.94
N THR A 573 8.46 -0.41 2.28
CA THR A 573 9.37 -1.33 1.56
C THR A 573 8.93 -1.61 0.13
N ALA A 574 7.62 -1.55 -0.16
CA ALA A 574 7.07 -1.62 -1.50
C ALA A 574 7.26 -0.31 -2.29
N GLU A 575 7.17 0.85 -1.63
CA GLU A 575 7.38 2.17 -2.22
C GLU A 575 8.86 2.45 -2.52
N CYS A 576 9.76 2.11 -1.60
CA CYS A 576 11.19 2.34 -1.74
C CYS A 576 11.94 1.25 -2.53
N GLY A 577 11.22 0.25 -3.06
CA GLY A 577 11.81 -0.84 -3.84
C GLY A 577 12.79 -1.72 -3.05
N CYS A 578 12.46 -2.13 -1.82
CA CYS A 578 13.34 -2.96 -1.01
C CYS A 578 13.57 -4.36 -1.62
N ASN A 579 14.73 -4.56 -2.24
CA ASN A 579 15.10 -5.75 -3.01
C ASN A 579 16.33 -6.50 -2.46
N CYS A 580 16.70 -6.30 -1.19
CA CYS A 580 17.86 -6.95 -0.58
C CYS A 580 17.81 -8.48 -0.76
N ASN A 581 18.86 -9.05 -1.37
CA ASN A 581 18.97 -10.48 -1.66
C ASN A 581 20.19 -11.10 -0.96
N PHE A 582 19.94 -12.15 -0.16
CA PHE A 582 20.96 -12.85 0.62
C PHE A 582 21.02 -14.36 0.31
N SER A 583 20.54 -14.80 -0.85
CA SER A 583 20.20 -16.19 -1.25
C SER A 583 21.29 -17.28 -1.14
N ARG A 584 22.43 -17.06 -0.49
CA ARG A 584 23.55 -18.02 -0.41
C ARG A 584 24.28 -18.06 0.94
N VAL A 585 23.69 -17.50 2.00
CA VAL A 585 24.34 -17.36 3.32
C VAL A 585 23.90 -18.52 4.21
N LYS A 586 24.71 -19.59 4.26
CA LYS A 586 24.41 -20.77 5.10
C LYS A 586 24.44 -20.38 6.58
N ASN A 587 23.48 -20.85 7.39
CA ASN A 587 23.37 -20.64 8.84
C ASN A 587 23.00 -19.22 9.34
N CYS A 588 22.78 -18.24 8.46
CA CYS A 588 22.26 -16.93 8.86
C CYS A 588 20.91 -16.62 8.21
N TYR A 589 20.05 -15.91 8.93
CA TYR A 589 18.82 -15.38 8.35
C TYR A 589 19.07 -14.02 7.66
N PRO A 590 18.27 -13.65 6.65
CA PRO A 590 18.33 -12.34 6.01
C PRO A 590 18.24 -11.19 7.02
N SER A 591 19.22 -10.29 7.04
CA SER A 591 19.24 -9.09 7.89
C SER A 591 20.10 -7.99 7.23
N PRO A 592 19.80 -6.69 7.40
CA PRO A 592 20.59 -5.62 6.80
C PRO A 592 22.08 -5.66 7.16
N VAL A 593 22.43 -6.12 8.37
CA VAL A 593 23.83 -6.23 8.82
C VAL A 593 24.68 -7.16 7.93
N LEU A 594 24.06 -8.09 7.19
CA LEU A 594 24.76 -8.96 6.24
C LEU A 594 25.37 -8.20 5.06
N HIS A 595 24.89 -6.98 4.74
CA HIS A 595 25.51 -6.16 3.71
C HIS A 595 26.93 -5.72 4.11
N ALA A 596 27.14 -5.37 5.38
CA ALA A 596 28.46 -5.03 5.91
C ALA A 596 29.35 -6.29 5.99
N ILE A 597 28.84 -7.38 6.58
CA ILE A 597 29.62 -8.63 6.77
C ILE A 597 30.15 -9.23 5.46
N LYS A 598 29.40 -9.12 4.35
CA LYS A 598 29.80 -9.65 3.03
C LYS A 598 30.85 -8.82 2.31
N SER A 599 31.04 -7.56 2.68
CA SER A 599 31.96 -6.65 1.96
C SER A 599 33.40 -6.79 2.45
N GLY A 600 33.63 -7.47 3.58
CA GLY A 600 34.88 -8.13 3.93
C GLY A 600 36.07 -7.19 4.22
N ASN A 601 35.97 -6.38 5.27
CA ASN A 601 37.09 -5.69 5.91
C ASN A 601 37.34 -6.26 7.33
N GLU A 602 38.54 -6.10 7.91
CA GLU A 602 38.88 -6.64 9.25
C GLU A 602 37.95 -6.11 10.37
N GLU A 603 37.36 -4.93 10.19
CA GLU A 603 36.34 -4.30 11.05
C GLU A 603 35.01 -5.07 11.11
N SER A 604 34.78 -6.04 10.22
CA SER A 604 33.54 -6.84 10.21
C SER A 604 33.39 -7.77 11.43
N ARG A 605 34.45 -7.90 12.26
CA ARG A 605 34.49 -8.82 13.41
C ARG A 605 33.63 -8.35 14.59
N GLU A 606 33.32 -7.06 14.68
CA GLU A 606 32.48 -6.50 15.75
C GLU A 606 30.97 -6.57 15.43
N ILE A 607 30.63 -6.92 14.18
CA ILE A 607 29.24 -6.98 13.73
C ILE A 607 28.58 -8.28 14.20
N THR A 608 27.44 -8.18 14.87
CA THR A 608 26.71 -9.35 15.37
C THR A 608 26.12 -10.18 14.21
N LEU A 609 26.42 -11.48 14.17
CA LEU A 609 25.90 -12.38 13.13
C LEU A 609 24.40 -12.70 13.34
N PRO A 610 23.59 -12.64 12.27
CA PRO A 610 22.16 -13.00 12.30
C PRO A 610 21.96 -14.52 12.24
N THR A 611 22.28 -15.23 13.32
CA THR A 611 22.12 -16.69 13.43
C THR A 611 20.88 -17.08 14.24
N SER A 612 20.20 -18.17 13.84
CA SER A 612 18.98 -18.65 14.53
C SER A 612 19.26 -19.40 15.84
N ARG A 613 20.51 -19.83 16.07
CA ARG A 613 20.97 -20.51 17.29
C ARG A 613 22.24 -19.83 17.80
N THR A 614 22.46 -19.83 19.11
CA THR A 614 23.73 -19.42 19.71
C THR A 614 24.82 -20.41 19.28
N ILE A 615 25.90 -19.91 18.68
CA ILE A 615 26.99 -20.74 18.17
C ILE A 615 28.29 -20.31 18.88
N THR A 616 29.27 -21.20 19.00
CA THR A 616 30.57 -20.89 19.61
C THR A 616 31.35 -19.88 18.76
N LYS A 617 32.21 -19.05 19.40
CA LYS A 617 33.04 -18.05 18.72
C LYS A 617 33.88 -18.64 17.56
N GLU A 618 34.37 -19.86 17.71
CA GLU A 618 35.09 -20.58 16.66
C GLU A 618 34.23 -20.89 15.42
N LYS A 619 32.95 -21.25 15.63
CA LYS A 619 32.01 -21.50 14.53
C LYS A 619 31.53 -20.19 13.89
N GLU A 620 31.42 -19.11 14.66
CA GLU A 620 31.13 -17.76 14.13
C GLU A 620 32.26 -17.27 13.21
N SER A 621 33.53 -17.49 13.59
CA SER A 621 34.69 -17.19 12.73
C SER A 621 34.64 -17.96 11.41
N LYS A 622 34.33 -19.26 11.46
CA LYS A 622 34.18 -20.10 10.25
C LYS A 622 33.06 -19.61 9.32
N VAL A 623 31.92 -19.20 9.88
CA VAL A 623 30.81 -18.63 9.09
C VAL A 623 31.23 -17.32 8.44
N CYS A 624 31.95 -16.44 9.14
CA CYS A 624 32.46 -15.19 8.57
C CYS A 624 33.50 -15.42 7.46
N GLU A 625 34.34 -16.45 7.60
CA GLU A 625 35.28 -16.86 6.55
C GLU A 625 34.56 -17.41 5.31
N GLU A 626 33.54 -18.25 5.50
CA GLU A 626 32.71 -18.80 4.41
C GLU A 626 32.02 -17.70 3.59
N LEU A 627 31.59 -16.62 4.25
CA LEU A 627 30.93 -15.49 3.60
C LEU A 627 31.86 -14.66 2.71
N ASN A 628 33.17 -14.70 2.98
CA ASN A 628 34.18 -13.95 2.27
C ASN A 628 34.99 -14.78 1.24
N ILE A 629 34.59 -16.05 1.01
CA ILE A 629 35.28 -16.96 0.06
C ILE A 629 35.38 -16.34 -1.34
N ASN A 630 34.31 -15.74 -1.86
CA ASN A 630 34.31 -15.20 -3.23
C ASN A 630 35.31 -14.05 -3.41
N LYS A 631 35.48 -13.18 -2.40
CA LYS A 631 36.46 -12.09 -2.41
C LYS A 631 37.88 -12.65 -2.38
N LYS A 632 38.16 -13.60 -1.48
CA LYS A 632 39.45 -14.31 -1.45
C LYS A 632 39.78 -15.00 -2.77
N VAL A 633 38.81 -15.65 -3.41
CA VAL A 633 39.00 -16.30 -4.72
C VAL A 633 39.29 -15.26 -5.81
N GLN A 634 38.59 -14.12 -5.81
CA GLN A 634 38.87 -13.03 -6.75
C GLN A 634 40.27 -12.43 -6.54
N ASP A 635 40.70 -12.19 -5.30
CA ASP A 635 42.04 -11.66 -5.01
C ASP A 635 43.14 -12.62 -5.47
N ILE A 636 42.97 -13.93 -5.23
CA ILE A 636 43.91 -14.97 -5.70
C ILE A 636 43.91 -15.05 -7.23
N ALA A 637 42.74 -15.02 -7.87
CA ALA A 637 42.63 -15.03 -9.32
C ALA A 637 43.29 -13.79 -9.96
N GLY A 638 43.13 -12.61 -9.36
CA GLY A 638 43.80 -11.38 -9.75
C GLY A 638 45.32 -11.51 -9.70
N LYS A 639 45.87 -12.03 -8.59
CA LYS A 639 47.31 -12.31 -8.46
C LYS A 639 47.80 -13.31 -9.51
N ILE A 640 47.04 -14.35 -9.81
CA ILE A 640 47.38 -15.33 -10.87
C ILE A 640 47.43 -14.66 -12.24
N LEU A 641 46.46 -13.79 -12.56
CA LEU A 641 46.43 -13.06 -13.83
C LEU A 641 47.62 -12.11 -13.97
N GLU A 642 47.98 -11.39 -12.90
CA GLU A 642 49.16 -10.52 -12.85
C GLU A 642 50.44 -11.31 -13.11
N MET A 643 50.63 -12.45 -12.41
CA MET A 643 51.78 -13.33 -12.61
C MET A 643 51.83 -13.91 -14.04
N LYS A 644 50.68 -14.29 -14.63
CA LYS A 644 50.62 -14.74 -16.04
C LYS A 644 50.97 -13.63 -17.02
N LYS A 645 50.60 -12.38 -16.75
CA LYS A 645 50.96 -11.22 -17.56
C LYS A 645 52.47 -10.97 -17.50
N GLN A 646 53.06 -11.03 -16.31
CA GLN A 646 54.52 -10.94 -16.13
C GLN A 646 55.25 -12.06 -16.87
N LYS A 647 54.81 -13.32 -16.76
CA LYS A 647 55.38 -14.45 -17.49
C LYS A 647 55.40 -14.21 -19.00
N ARG A 648 54.29 -13.78 -19.60
CA ARG A 648 54.24 -13.45 -21.04
C ARG A 648 55.19 -12.33 -21.44
N GLY A 649 55.42 -11.35 -20.56
CA GLY A 649 56.39 -10.29 -20.79
C GLY A 649 57.82 -10.83 -20.81
N ILE A 650 58.16 -11.68 -19.84
CA ILE A 650 59.46 -12.37 -19.75
C ILE A 650 59.66 -13.28 -20.98
N ASP A 651 58.68 -14.11 -21.33
CA ASP A 651 58.75 -15.03 -22.48
C ASP A 651 59.00 -14.25 -23.78
N LYS A 652 58.34 -13.10 -23.99
CA LYS A 652 58.58 -12.25 -25.16
C LYS A 652 60.00 -11.70 -25.21
N GLU A 653 60.54 -11.29 -24.07
CA GLU A 653 61.90 -10.76 -24.02
C GLU A 653 62.92 -11.88 -24.25
N ILE A 654 62.69 -13.09 -23.71
CA ILE A 654 63.51 -14.28 -24.00
C ILE A 654 63.51 -14.56 -25.50
N THR A 655 62.34 -14.66 -26.15
CA THR A 655 62.27 -14.91 -27.61
C THR A 655 62.99 -13.84 -28.43
N LYS A 656 63.00 -12.58 -27.97
CA LYS A 656 63.75 -11.52 -28.62
C LYS A 656 65.26 -11.74 -28.50
N GLN A 657 65.76 -12.14 -27.34
CA GLN A 657 67.17 -12.51 -27.15
C GLN A 657 67.55 -13.76 -27.97
N GLU A 658 66.67 -14.76 -28.04
CA GLU A 658 66.90 -15.97 -28.85
C GLU A 658 67.00 -15.67 -30.34
N ARG A 659 66.19 -14.75 -30.87
CA ARG A 659 66.30 -14.29 -32.26
C ARG A 659 67.60 -13.53 -32.53
N GLU A 660 68.08 -12.77 -31.55
CA GLU A 660 69.36 -12.08 -31.65
C GLU A 660 70.53 -13.08 -31.65
N LEU A 661 70.48 -14.09 -30.78
CA LEU A 661 71.42 -15.21 -30.82
C LEU A 661 71.36 -15.95 -32.17
N GLU A 662 70.17 -16.20 -32.71
CA GLU A 662 70.00 -16.85 -34.00
C GLU A 662 70.66 -16.04 -35.12
N ARG A 663 70.50 -14.71 -35.11
CA ARG A 663 71.16 -13.79 -36.04
C ARG A 663 72.68 -13.87 -35.91
N ILE A 664 73.22 -13.82 -34.70
CA ILE A 664 74.66 -13.90 -34.44
C ILE A 664 75.24 -15.22 -34.94
N PHE A 665 74.59 -16.35 -34.64
CA PHE A 665 75.03 -17.68 -35.08
C PHE A 665 74.94 -17.85 -36.60
N ASN A 666 73.89 -17.30 -37.23
CA ASN A 666 73.75 -17.30 -38.70
C ASN A 666 74.80 -16.42 -39.38
N GLU A 667 75.10 -15.23 -38.86
CA GLU A 667 76.15 -14.33 -39.38
C GLU A 667 77.55 -14.94 -39.24
N ALA A 668 77.81 -15.66 -38.13
CA ALA A 668 79.09 -16.33 -37.89
C ALA A 668 79.23 -17.68 -38.62
N GLY A 669 78.13 -18.28 -39.11
CA GLY A 669 78.15 -19.58 -39.77
C GLY A 669 78.52 -20.74 -38.84
N VAL A 670 78.21 -20.63 -37.55
CA VAL A 670 78.54 -21.63 -36.52
C VAL A 670 77.28 -22.12 -35.81
N ASP A 671 77.33 -23.37 -35.31
CA ASP A 671 76.27 -23.97 -34.48
C ASP A 671 76.67 -24.09 -33.00
N CYS A 672 77.91 -23.72 -32.65
CA CYS A 672 78.40 -23.62 -31.27
C CYS A 672 79.35 -22.43 -31.10
N MET A 673 79.31 -21.77 -29.94
CA MET A 673 80.18 -20.65 -29.60
C MET A 673 80.57 -20.69 -28.11
N GLU A 674 81.84 -20.46 -27.80
CA GLU A 674 82.33 -20.41 -26.41
C GLU A 674 81.88 -19.12 -25.73
N VAL A 675 81.23 -19.25 -24.58
CA VAL A 675 80.79 -18.13 -23.72
C VAL A 675 81.39 -18.31 -22.32
N SER A 676 81.34 -17.26 -21.48
CA SER A 676 82.03 -17.23 -20.18
C SER A 676 81.59 -18.31 -19.17
N PHE A 677 80.52 -19.05 -19.47
CA PHE A 677 79.92 -20.07 -18.61
C PHE A 677 79.69 -21.42 -19.34
N GLY A 678 80.37 -21.67 -20.46
CA GLY A 678 80.33 -22.96 -21.18
C GLY A 678 80.29 -22.81 -22.70
N MET A 679 80.07 -23.92 -23.41
CA MET A 679 79.85 -23.91 -24.85
C MET A 679 78.35 -23.73 -25.13
N LEU A 680 77.97 -22.61 -25.74
CA LEU A 680 76.60 -22.37 -26.17
C LEU A 680 76.35 -23.09 -27.50
N VAL A 681 75.45 -24.07 -27.48
CA VAL A 681 75.12 -24.91 -28.64
C VAL A 681 73.68 -24.63 -29.09
N ARG A 682 73.51 -24.42 -30.40
CA ARG A 682 72.21 -24.26 -31.03
C ARG A 682 71.71 -25.60 -31.55
N ARG A 683 70.59 -26.10 -31.01
CA ARG A 683 69.95 -27.36 -31.43
C ARG A 683 68.66 -27.06 -32.18
N LYS A 684 68.45 -27.70 -33.33
CA LYS A 684 67.22 -27.53 -34.11
C LYS A 684 66.10 -28.41 -33.54
N THR A 685 64.96 -27.80 -33.20
CA THR A 685 63.75 -28.47 -32.72
C THR A 685 62.60 -28.30 -33.71
N ALA A 686 61.46 -28.96 -33.46
CA ALA A 686 60.29 -28.88 -34.33
C ALA A 686 59.69 -27.47 -34.42
N ASP A 687 59.85 -26.67 -33.35
CA ASP A 687 59.26 -25.33 -33.22
C ASP A 687 60.30 -24.19 -33.31
N GLY A 688 61.57 -24.51 -33.62
CA GLY A 688 62.63 -23.50 -33.78
C GLY A 688 64.02 -23.99 -33.42
N TYR A 689 64.77 -23.17 -32.70
CA TYR A 689 66.07 -23.52 -32.13
C TYR A 689 65.99 -23.52 -30.61
N GLU A 690 66.57 -24.53 -29.98
CA GLU A 690 66.81 -24.62 -28.55
C GLU A 690 68.27 -24.26 -28.27
N TRP A 691 68.50 -23.42 -27.26
CA TRP A 691 69.82 -22.95 -26.86
C TRP A 691 70.23 -23.67 -25.59
N VAL A 692 71.30 -24.46 -25.65
CA VAL A 692 71.80 -25.24 -24.52
C VAL A 692 73.23 -24.84 -24.24
N VAL A 693 73.55 -24.62 -22.97
CA VAL A 693 74.93 -24.46 -22.51
C VAL A 693 75.44 -25.83 -22.10
N GLU A 694 76.41 -26.35 -22.85
CA GLU A 694 77.16 -27.54 -22.49
C GLU A 694 78.38 -27.11 -21.67
N LEU A 695 78.51 -27.62 -20.45
CA LEU A 695 79.59 -27.30 -19.50
C LEU A 695 80.83 -28.17 -19.73
#